data_AF-A0AAU3M6V9-F1
#
_entry.id   AF-A0AAU3M6V9-F1
#
_cell.length_a   1.000
_cell.length_b   1.000
_cell.length_c   1.000
_cell.angle_alpha   90.00
_cell.angle_beta   90.00
_cell.angle_gamma   90.00
#
_symmetry.space_group_name_H-M   'P 1'
#
loop_
_entity.id
_entity.type
_entity.pdbx_description
1 polymer ?
#
loop_
_entity_poly.entity_id
_entity_poly.type
_entity_poly.pdbx_seq_one_letter_code
_entity_poly.pdbx_strand_id
1 'polypeptide(L)'
;MRHLPTRTTRTGPRRVIGALTAGLLCAAGIAFPASADSPEPAPAPAPAQASAAGAPAGSGLALTPPMGFNNWNSTHCRAEFNESMVKGIADIFVEKGLKDAGYQFVNLDDCWAKPQRNADGKLEADPARFPNGIKAVADYVHSKGLKLGIYTSAGTKTCDSVGLPGALGHEYSDAQQFADWGVDYLKYDNCNNQGIDAKKRYTTMRDALAATGRPIVYSICEWGQNKPWEWAAELGNLWRTTGDINDSWSSMLSIMKQNLPLAAAAGPGHWNDPDMLEVGNGGMTDTEYRTHFSMWSVMAAPLLIGSDLRKATPETFDILSNHEVIAVDQDPLGKQGTVLSSDEGRWVVSKELRDGSRAVALFNETGSAQRISTTASAAGLPRAAAYTMRDLWEHTDYNTAGDISATVPVHGTVLLRVAADREWASHPPAAELGLDGSPLVEAGRTAPLTTTVTDLGRTPALKVSAALTGPSGWQVRAGSATTAAALPTGRALTTRWRVTAPAGTATGTYDLTLTARYRSPAGKRVRSSVPFQAHVVVAPPAGGGYVSDLPQLSASNGYGPVEKDTSNGESAAGDGNPLTIGGEVYAKGLGVHADSTVEYYAGGACTTVTARVGVDDEKGAKGSVAFEIRADGTKAASTGVLTNAMPAQPVTADVSGAQVVRLIVTDGGDGDDSDHADWGDLRITC
;
A
#
# COMPACT_ATOMS: atom_id res chain seq x y z
N MET A 1 -8.61 -46.77 -37.08
CA MET A 1 -9.26 -47.31 -38.28
C MET A 1 -9.60 -46.14 -39.21
N ARG A 2 -9.30 -46.27 -40.53
CA ARG A 2 -9.95 -45.67 -41.74
C ARG A 2 -10.77 -44.37 -41.54
N HIS A 3 -10.66 -43.25 -42.29
CA HIS A 3 -10.17 -42.93 -43.64
C HIS A 3 -9.99 -41.38 -43.76
N LEU A 4 -8.84 -40.92 -44.30
CA LEU A 4 -8.58 -40.00 -45.45
C LEU A 4 -9.56 -38.85 -45.86
N PRO A 5 -9.09 -37.84 -46.65
CA PRO A 5 -9.20 -36.39 -46.38
C PRO A 5 -9.75 -35.58 -47.59
N THR A 6 -9.59 -34.26 -47.62
CA THR A 6 -9.35 -33.51 -48.90
C THR A 6 -8.68 -32.15 -48.70
N ARG A 7 -7.59 -31.94 -49.45
CA ARG A 7 -6.91 -30.66 -49.78
C ARG A 7 -7.79 -29.84 -50.75
N THR A 8 -7.58 -28.55 -51.08
CA THR A 8 -6.46 -27.90 -51.84
C THR A 8 -6.80 -26.40 -52.00
N THR A 9 -5.99 -25.43 -51.55
CA THR A 9 -4.91 -24.63 -52.23
C THR A 9 -5.29 -23.50 -53.22
N ARG A 10 -4.75 -22.30 -52.92
CA ARG A 10 -4.08 -21.26 -53.79
C ARG A 10 -4.94 -20.57 -54.88
N THR A 11 -4.79 -19.30 -55.31
CA THR A 11 -3.70 -18.28 -55.44
C THR A 11 -4.39 -16.97 -55.92
N GLY A 12 -4.04 -15.75 -55.49
CA GLY A 12 -3.12 -14.83 -56.18
C GLY A 12 -3.81 -13.63 -56.91
N PRO A 13 -3.15 -12.46 -57.11
CA PRO A 13 -3.78 -11.13 -57.19
C PRO A 13 -3.70 -10.42 -58.57
N ARG A 14 -4.44 -9.30 -58.79
CA ARG A 14 -4.21 -8.36 -59.91
C ARG A 14 -4.53 -6.89 -59.58
N ARG A 15 -3.60 -6.00 -59.97
CA ARG A 15 -3.71 -4.52 -60.13
C ARG A 15 -4.27 -4.18 -61.52
N VAL A 16 -4.95 -3.03 -61.68
CA VAL A 16 -4.98 -2.20 -62.92
C VAL A 16 -5.10 -0.70 -62.56
N ILE A 17 -4.53 0.13 -63.43
CA ILE A 17 -4.18 1.57 -63.38
C ILE A 17 -5.15 2.43 -64.24
N GLY A 18 -5.24 3.75 -63.93
CA GLY A 18 -5.47 4.85 -64.91
C GLY A 18 -6.81 5.58 -64.77
N ALA A 19 -6.97 6.90 -64.99
CA ALA A 19 -6.10 7.99 -65.44
C ALA A 19 -6.76 9.36 -65.15
N LEU A 20 -5.96 10.44 -65.22
CA LEU A 20 -6.33 11.87 -65.13
C LEU A 20 -7.23 12.38 -66.27
N THR A 21 -8.00 13.45 -66.02
CA THR A 21 -8.07 14.66 -66.88
C THR A 21 -8.65 15.87 -66.14
N ALA A 22 -8.05 17.03 -66.38
CA ALA A 22 -8.44 18.37 -65.91
C ALA A 22 -9.19 19.16 -67.01
N GLY A 23 -9.96 20.20 -66.64
CA GLY A 23 -10.60 21.11 -67.61
C GLY A 23 -11.26 22.34 -66.97
N LEU A 24 -10.67 23.50 -67.26
CA LEU A 24 -10.94 24.91 -66.88
C LEU A 24 -12.38 25.51 -67.02
N LEU A 25 -12.64 26.48 -66.13
CA LEU A 25 -13.25 27.84 -66.25
C LEU A 25 -14.31 28.17 -67.33
N CYS A 26 -15.41 28.84 -66.91
CA CYS A 26 -15.68 30.27 -67.21
C CYS A 26 -16.94 30.81 -66.52
N ALA A 27 -16.91 32.12 -66.22
CA ALA A 27 -17.87 32.91 -65.46
C ALA A 27 -18.96 33.57 -66.33
N ALA A 28 -20.11 33.89 -65.74
CA ALA A 28 -20.96 35.03 -66.12
C ALA A 28 -21.91 35.39 -64.96
N GLY A 29 -21.86 36.65 -64.52
CA GLY A 29 -22.77 37.22 -63.52
C GLY A 29 -24.03 37.83 -64.15
N ILE A 30 -25.11 37.88 -63.38
CA ILE A 30 -26.27 38.76 -63.61
C ILE A 30 -26.77 39.26 -62.25
N ALA A 31 -27.09 40.56 -62.20
CA ALA A 31 -27.42 41.36 -61.02
C ALA A 31 -28.88 41.19 -60.52
N PHE A 32 -29.08 41.60 -59.26
CA PHE A 32 -30.32 41.61 -58.45
C PHE A 32 -31.42 42.58 -58.95
N PRO A 33 -32.64 42.46 -58.39
CA PRO A 33 -33.11 43.55 -57.54
C PRO A 33 -33.67 43.11 -56.17
N ALA A 34 -33.77 44.12 -55.30
CA ALA A 34 -33.97 44.13 -53.87
C ALA A 34 -35.32 43.62 -53.35
N SER A 35 -35.30 43.07 -52.13
CA SER A 35 -36.44 42.99 -51.21
C SER A 35 -35.97 43.25 -49.77
N ALA A 36 -36.47 44.36 -49.23
CA ALA A 36 -36.69 44.81 -47.85
C ALA A 36 -35.87 44.25 -46.66
N ASP A 37 -35.36 45.22 -45.89
CA ASP A 37 -34.64 45.16 -44.62
C ASP A 37 -35.18 44.18 -43.56
N SER A 38 -34.25 43.49 -42.91
CA SER A 38 -34.34 43.06 -41.51
C SER A 38 -33.06 43.51 -40.81
N PRO A 39 -33.11 44.05 -39.58
CA PRO A 39 -31.95 44.64 -38.93
C PRO A 39 -30.91 43.57 -38.61
N GLU A 40 -29.68 43.79 -39.08
CA GLU A 40 -28.52 42.95 -38.81
C GLU A 40 -28.14 43.01 -37.32
N PRO A 41 -27.92 41.87 -36.64
CA PRO A 41 -27.39 41.87 -35.29
C PRO A 41 -25.93 42.38 -35.32
N ALA A 42 -25.59 43.24 -34.36
CA ALA A 42 -24.26 43.84 -34.23
C ALA A 42 -23.15 42.77 -34.31
N PRO A 43 -22.00 43.08 -34.95
CA PRO A 43 -20.89 42.13 -35.05
C PRO A 43 -20.40 41.75 -33.65
N ALA A 44 -20.35 40.45 -33.39
CA ALA A 44 -19.73 39.90 -32.20
C ALA A 44 -18.28 40.42 -32.08
N PRO A 45 -17.84 40.84 -30.89
CA PRO A 45 -16.46 41.27 -30.70
C PRO A 45 -15.53 40.10 -31.04
N ALA A 46 -14.48 40.41 -31.81
CA ALA A 46 -13.44 39.46 -32.17
C ALA A 46 -12.88 38.78 -30.90
N PRO A 47 -12.52 37.48 -30.96
CA PRO A 47 -11.96 36.78 -29.81
C PRO A 47 -10.69 37.51 -29.37
N ALA A 48 -10.73 38.02 -28.13
CA ALA A 48 -9.54 38.51 -27.48
C ALA A 48 -8.51 37.37 -27.47
N GLN A 49 -7.34 37.63 -28.02
CA GLN A 49 -6.19 36.74 -27.91
C GLN A 49 -5.91 36.53 -26.41
N ALA A 50 -6.31 35.37 -25.90
CA ALA A 50 -5.94 34.94 -24.56
C ALA A 50 -4.42 34.76 -24.53
N SER A 51 -3.76 35.59 -23.73
CA SER A 51 -2.36 35.46 -23.38
C SER A 51 -2.08 34.10 -22.76
N ALA A 52 -0.95 33.49 -23.10
CA ALA A 52 -0.43 32.28 -22.47
C ALA A 52 -0.07 32.49 -20.97
N ALA A 53 -0.15 31.38 -20.21
CA ALA A 53 0.28 31.11 -18.82
C ALA A 53 -0.66 31.59 -17.69
N GLY A 54 -0.99 30.86 -16.62
CA GLY A 54 -0.65 29.54 -16.02
C GLY A 54 -1.65 29.28 -14.86
N ALA A 55 -1.84 28.12 -14.24
CA ALA A 55 -0.90 27.20 -13.57
C ALA A 55 -1.59 25.80 -13.42
N PRO A 56 -0.91 24.68 -13.08
CA PRO A 56 0.14 24.49 -12.06
C PRO A 56 1.50 24.10 -12.70
N ALA A 57 2.69 24.22 -12.12
CA ALA A 57 3.17 24.72 -10.84
C ALA A 57 2.83 26.19 -10.55
N GLY A 58 2.65 26.53 -9.27
CA GLY A 58 2.45 27.91 -8.82
C GLY A 58 0.99 28.39 -8.68
N SER A 59 -0.01 27.49 -8.67
CA SER A 59 -1.41 27.87 -8.39
C SER A 59 -1.67 28.31 -6.94
N GLY A 60 -0.70 28.11 -6.04
CA GLY A 60 -0.83 28.42 -4.61
C GLY A 60 -1.72 27.43 -3.83
N LEU A 61 -2.27 26.40 -4.50
CA LEU A 61 -3.06 25.35 -3.89
C LEU A 61 -2.21 24.12 -3.55
N ALA A 62 -2.70 23.30 -2.61
CA ALA A 62 -2.07 22.05 -2.18
C ALA A 62 -0.55 22.18 -1.89
N LEU A 63 -0.14 23.25 -1.21
CA LEU A 63 1.27 23.46 -0.82
C LEU A 63 1.80 22.38 0.14
N THR A 64 0.88 21.67 0.79
CA THR A 64 1.08 20.38 1.47
C THR A 64 0.06 19.37 0.88
N PRO A 65 0.26 18.06 1.06
CA PRO A 65 -0.67 17.05 0.55
C PRO A 65 -2.10 17.31 1.04
N PRO A 66 -3.14 17.21 0.19
CA PRO A 66 -4.52 17.42 0.63
C PRO A 66 -4.93 16.41 1.71
N MET A 67 -5.64 16.89 2.74
CA MET A 67 -6.21 16.05 3.79
C MET A 67 -7.74 16.18 3.81
N GLY A 68 -8.45 15.07 3.89
CA GLY A 68 -9.90 15.09 3.83
C GLY A 68 -10.56 13.72 3.94
N PHE A 69 -11.72 13.60 3.32
CA PHE A 69 -12.53 12.39 3.24
C PHE A 69 -13.00 12.17 1.81
N ASN A 70 -13.18 10.91 1.41
CA ASN A 70 -13.88 10.51 0.20
C ASN A 70 -14.76 9.27 0.51
N ASN A 71 -15.99 9.24 0.01
CA ASN A 71 -16.97 8.22 0.35
C ASN A 71 -16.81 6.88 -0.37
N TRP A 72 -15.95 6.79 -1.39
CA TRP A 72 -15.93 5.65 -2.31
C TRP A 72 -15.68 4.32 -1.58
N ASN A 73 -14.61 4.22 -0.77
CA ASN A 73 -14.23 2.97 -0.12
C ASN A 73 -15.30 2.45 0.86
N SER A 74 -16.06 3.34 1.49
CA SER A 74 -17.05 2.96 2.51
C SER A 74 -18.48 2.79 1.97
N THR A 75 -18.85 3.48 0.90
CA THR A 75 -20.25 3.50 0.43
C THR A 75 -20.41 3.17 -1.05
N HIS A 76 -19.39 3.38 -1.88
CA HIS A 76 -19.50 3.39 -3.34
C HIS A 76 -20.81 4.13 -3.77
N CYS A 77 -21.63 3.47 -4.57
CA CYS A 77 -22.94 3.94 -5.01
C CYS A 77 -24.11 3.46 -4.14
N ARG A 78 -23.89 2.92 -2.93
CA ARG A 78 -24.98 2.44 -2.06
C ARG A 78 -25.85 3.59 -1.54
N ALA A 79 -27.04 3.26 -1.02
CA ALA A 79 -28.04 4.26 -0.61
C ALA A 79 -27.57 5.17 0.53
N GLU A 80 -26.58 4.72 1.31
CA GLU A 80 -25.95 5.50 2.37
C GLU A 80 -25.19 6.72 1.84
N PHE A 81 -24.76 6.74 0.58
CA PHE A 81 -24.16 7.90 -0.04
C PHE A 81 -25.23 8.93 -0.46
N ASN A 82 -25.43 9.93 0.40
CA ASN A 82 -26.44 10.98 0.22
C ASN A 82 -26.06 12.24 1.02
N GLU A 83 -26.84 13.31 0.84
CA GLU A 83 -26.65 14.60 1.50
C GLU A 83 -26.50 14.49 3.02
N SER A 84 -27.30 13.66 3.69
CA SER A 84 -27.24 13.49 5.15
C SER A 84 -25.91 12.88 5.60
N MET A 85 -25.42 11.89 4.85
CA MET A 85 -24.11 11.28 5.12
C MET A 85 -22.98 12.30 5.02
N VAL A 86 -22.95 13.08 3.92
CA VAL A 86 -21.90 14.09 3.67
C VAL A 86 -21.89 15.15 4.78
N LYS A 87 -23.08 15.64 5.16
CA LYS A 87 -23.23 16.61 6.26
C LYS A 87 -22.78 16.00 7.59
N GLY A 88 -23.13 14.75 7.86
CA GLY A 88 -22.70 14.03 9.06
C GLY A 88 -21.19 13.84 9.15
N ILE A 89 -20.49 13.58 8.04
CA ILE A 89 -19.02 13.54 8.02
C ILE A 89 -18.43 14.93 8.32
N ALA A 90 -18.98 15.99 7.71
CA ALA A 90 -18.55 17.36 7.98
C ALA A 90 -18.73 17.75 9.47
N ASP A 91 -19.81 17.28 10.10
CA ASP A 91 -20.05 17.46 11.53
C ASP A 91 -19.02 16.69 12.37
N ILE A 92 -18.76 15.42 12.05
CA ILE A 92 -17.76 14.60 12.74
C ILE A 92 -16.35 15.20 12.65
N PHE A 93 -15.98 15.80 11.51
CA PHE A 93 -14.69 16.46 11.36
C PHE A 93 -14.48 17.56 12.42
N VAL A 94 -15.54 18.32 12.72
CA VAL A 94 -15.51 19.36 13.75
C VAL A 94 -15.60 18.74 15.14
N GLU A 95 -16.56 17.85 15.37
CA GLU A 95 -16.85 17.28 16.69
C GLU A 95 -15.71 16.40 17.25
N LYS A 96 -14.98 15.71 16.37
CA LYS A 96 -13.87 14.82 16.72
C LYS A 96 -12.49 15.47 16.56
N GLY A 97 -12.43 16.76 16.21
CA GLY A 97 -11.17 17.51 16.08
C GLY A 97 -10.34 17.14 14.85
N LEU A 98 -10.86 16.38 13.88
CA LEU A 98 -10.14 16.06 12.64
C LEU A 98 -9.90 17.32 11.79
N LYS A 99 -10.82 18.28 11.81
CA LYS A 99 -10.60 19.59 11.19
C LYS A 99 -9.34 20.27 11.76
N ASP A 100 -9.20 20.28 13.08
CA ASP A 100 -8.05 20.89 13.75
C ASP A 100 -6.76 20.08 13.53
N ALA A 101 -6.87 18.78 13.25
CA ALA A 101 -5.77 17.93 12.80
C ALA A 101 -5.35 18.21 11.34
N GLY A 102 -6.20 18.87 10.54
CA GLY A 102 -5.86 19.31 9.17
C GLY A 102 -6.81 18.80 8.08
N TYR A 103 -7.73 17.89 8.40
CA TYR A 103 -8.70 17.35 7.45
C TYR A 103 -9.72 18.42 7.06
N GLN A 104 -9.65 18.89 5.82
CA GLN A 104 -10.40 20.06 5.37
C GLN A 104 -11.34 19.76 4.19
N PHE A 105 -11.08 18.71 3.41
CA PHE A 105 -11.89 18.37 2.23
C PHE A 105 -12.92 17.28 2.55
N VAL A 106 -14.18 17.49 2.16
CA VAL A 106 -15.23 16.47 2.19
C VAL A 106 -15.60 16.18 0.72
N ASN A 107 -15.00 15.14 0.15
CA ASN A 107 -15.11 14.85 -1.28
C ASN A 107 -16.25 13.88 -1.57
N LEU A 108 -17.03 14.22 -2.59
CA LEU A 108 -18.02 13.35 -3.21
C LEU A 108 -17.35 12.58 -4.34
N ASP A 109 -17.48 11.25 -4.34
CA ASP A 109 -17.05 10.40 -5.44
C ASP A 109 -18.18 10.15 -6.44
N ASP A 110 -18.08 9.11 -7.29
CA ASP A 110 -19.08 8.77 -8.30
C ASP A 110 -20.50 8.57 -7.69
N CYS A 111 -21.51 8.48 -8.55
CA CYS A 111 -22.91 8.24 -8.17
C CYS A 111 -23.67 9.40 -7.52
N TRP A 112 -23.17 10.64 -7.65
CA TRP A 112 -23.87 11.84 -7.14
C TRP A 112 -24.87 12.47 -8.13
N ALA A 113 -24.67 12.26 -9.44
CA ALA A 113 -25.45 12.88 -10.50
C ALA A 113 -26.55 11.96 -11.08
N LYS A 114 -27.50 12.54 -11.81
CA LYS A 114 -28.41 11.79 -12.67
C LYS A 114 -27.65 11.13 -13.84
N PRO A 115 -28.14 10.01 -14.39
CA PRO A 115 -27.51 9.34 -15.52
C PRO A 115 -27.41 10.18 -16.81
N GLN A 116 -28.23 11.23 -16.93
CA GLN A 116 -28.26 12.12 -18.09
C GLN A 116 -28.19 13.58 -17.68
N ARG A 117 -27.56 14.37 -18.55
CA ARG A 117 -27.59 15.83 -18.52
C ARG A 117 -29.01 16.32 -18.82
N ASN A 118 -29.36 17.50 -18.34
CA ASN A 118 -30.64 18.13 -18.67
C ASN A 118 -30.66 18.67 -20.11
N ALA A 119 -31.78 19.28 -20.51
CA ALA A 119 -31.97 19.82 -21.86
C ALA A 119 -30.94 20.90 -22.25
N ASP A 120 -30.36 21.60 -21.27
CA ASP A 120 -29.32 22.62 -21.47
C ASP A 120 -27.90 22.02 -21.48
N GLY A 121 -27.78 20.69 -21.42
CA GLY A 121 -26.49 19.98 -21.39
C GLY A 121 -25.78 20.06 -20.03
N LYS A 122 -26.48 20.47 -18.96
CA LYS A 122 -25.91 20.62 -17.61
C LYS A 122 -26.05 19.35 -16.78
N LEU A 123 -25.11 19.15 -15.85
CA LEU A 123 -25.20 18.08 -14.85
C LEU A 123 -26.33 18.41 -13.86
N GLU A 124 -27.04 17.38 -13.42
CA GLU A 124 -28.04 17.47 -12.35
C GLU A 124 -27.70 16.47 -11.26
N ALA A 125 -27.71 16.91 -10.00
CA ALA A 125 -27.58 16.00 -8.87
C ALA A 125 -28.79 15.03 -8.83
N ASP A 126 -28.58 13.80 -8.37
CA ASP A 126 -29.67 12.87 -8.12
C ASP A 126 -30.56 13.43 -6.98
N PRO A 127 -31.83 13.80 -7.24
CA PRO A 127 -32.70 14.40 -6.23
C PRO A 127 -33.08 13.44 -5.10
N ALA A 128 -32.93 12.13 -5.27
CA ALA A 128 -33.13 11.17 -4.19
C ALA A 128 -31.98 11.20 -3.18
N ARG A 129 -30.75 11.45 -3.64
CA ARG A 129 -29.53 11.53 -2.80
C ARG A 129 -29.26 12.94 -2.29
N PHE A 130 -29.46 13.92 -3.16
CA PHE A 130 -29.15 15.33 -2.96
C PHE A 130 -30.37 16.20 -3.28
N PRO A 131 -31.44 16.09 -2.47
CA PRO A 131 -32.72 16.78 -2.73
C PRO A 131 -32.57 18.31 -2.78
N ASN A 132 -31.54 18.87 -2.15
CA ASN A 132 -31.26 20.31 -2.15
C ASN A 132 -30.16 20.72 -3.16
N GLY A 133 -29.64 19.76 -3.95
CA GLY A 133 -28.57 19.97 -4.90
C GLY A 133 -27.18 20.20 -4.27
N ILE A 134 -26.13 20.13 -5.10
CA ILE A 134 -24.73 20.18 -4.63
C ILE A 134 -24.37 21.52 -3.99
N LYS A 135 -24.88 22.64 -4.51
CA LYS A 135 -24.61 23.96 -3.92
C LYS A 135 -25.03 24.03 -2.44
N ALA A 136 -26.19 23.49 -2.08
CA ALA A 136 -26.65 23.49 -0.69
C ALA A 136 -25.75 22.63 0.22
N VAL A 137 -25.15 21.57 -0.33
CA VAL A 137 -24.15 20.76 0.38
C VAL A 137 -22.85 21.53 0.56
N ALA A 138 -22.37 22.20 -0.50
CA ALA A 138 -21.17 23.04 -0.43
C ALA A 138 -21.33 24.16 0.59
N ASP A 139 -22.46 24.89 0.55
CA ASP A 139 -22.77 25.95 1.51
C ASP A 139 -22.77 25.42 2.96
N TYR A 140 -23.29 24.20 3.19
CA TYR A 140 -23.24 23.57 4.52
C TYR A 140 -21.81 23.21 4.96
N VAL A 141 -21.04 22.56 4.09
CA VAL A 141 -19.64 22.18 4.36
C VAL A 141 -18.79 23.43 4.63
N HIS A 142 -18.97 24.50 3.84
CA HIS A 142 -18.32 25.79 4.06
C HIS A 142 -18.74 26.45 5.37
N SER A 143 -19.99 26.30 5.81
CA SER A 143 -20.44 26.82 7.12
C SER A 143 -19.71 26.18 8.31
N LYS A 144 -19.15 24.97 8.11
CA LYS A 144 -18.29 24.28 9.09
C LYS A 144 -16.82 24.69 8.97
N GLY A 145 -16.49 25.58 8.05
CA GLY A 145 -15.13 25.97 7.70
C GLY A 145 -14.33 24.85 7.05
N LEU A 146 -15.02 23.95 6.34
CA LEU A 146 -14.45 22.89 5.52
C LEU A 146 -14.61 23.24 4.04
N LYS A 147 -14.14 22.36 3.15
CA LYS A 147 -14.15 22.50 1.69
C LYS A 147 -14.85 21.30 1.07
N LEU A 148 -15.57 21.49 -0.04
CA LEU A 148 -16.28 20.42 -0.73
C LEU A 148 -15.52 19.99 -1.99
N GLY A 149 -15.33 18.67 -2.17
CA GLY A 149 -14.87 18.11 -3.42
C GLY A 149 -15.96 17.41 -4.22
N ILE A 150 -15.77 17.31 -5.53
CA ILE A 150 -16.65 16.60 -6.45
C ILE A 150 -15.84 15.69 -7.38
N TYR A 151 -16.55 14.78 -8.05
CA TYR A 151 -16.00 13.81 -8.96
C TYR A 151 -16.65 13.88 -10.35
N THR A 152 -15.84 13.69 -11.40
CA THR A 152 -16.29 13.26 -12.73
C THR A 152 -15.11 12.61 -13.47
N SER A 153 -15.27 12.24 -14.75
CA SER A 153 -14.25 11.56 -15.55
C SER A 153 -13.80 12.38 -16.76
N ALA A 154 -12.52 12.28 -17.10
CA ALA A 154 -11.91 12.65 -18.37
C ALA A 154 -12.30 11.68 -19.50
N GLY A 155 -13.59 11.39 -19.59
CA GLY A 155 -14.22 10.52 -20.57
C GLY A 155 -15.67 10.89 -20.78
N THR A 156 -16.36 10.16 -21.65
CA THR A 156 -17.77 10.43 -21.96
C THR A 156 -18.70 10.02 -20.81
N LYS A 157 -18.27 9.07 -19.98
CA LYS A 157 -18.99 8.53 -18.82
C LYS A 157 -18.04 8.30 -17.64
N THR A 158 -18.56 8.34 -16.42
CA THR A 158 -17.84 7.93 -15.20
C THR A 158 -17.60 6.43 -15.15
N CYS A 159 -16.87 5.95 -14.13
CA CYS A 159 -16.46 4.55 -14.04
C CYS A 159 -17.59 3.60 -13.63
N ASP A 160 -18.56 4.06 -12.85
CA ASP A 160 -19.68 3.23 -12.44
C ASP A 160 -20.43 2.65 -13.65
N SER A 161 -20.94 1.43 -13.49
CA SER A 161 -21.63 0.67 -14.54
C SER A 161 -22.91 1.34 -15.06
N VAL A 162 -23.56 2.20 -14.25
CA VAL A 162 -24.70 3.03 -14.68
C VAL A 162 -24.24 4.08 -15.71
N GLY A 163 -22.95 4.44 -15.70
CA GLY A 163 -22.34 5.38 -16.62
C GLY A 163 -22.95 6.77 -16.48
N LEU A 164 -22.59 7.49 -15.41
CA LEU A 164 -23.00 8.89 -15.26
C LEU A 164 -22.24 9.79 -16.25
N PRO A 165 -22.76 10.98 -16.61
CA PRO A 165 -22.09 11.85 -17.58
C PRO A 165 -20.66 12.21 -17.14
N GLY A 166 -19.68 11.88 -17.97
CA GLY A 166 -18.31 12.39 -17.84
C GLY A 166 -18.18 13.77 -18.49
N ALA A 167 -17.04 14.43 -18.30
CA ALA A 167 -16.84 15.80 -18.74
C ALA A 167 -16.11 15.95 -20.08
N LEU A 168 -15.73 14.85 -20.75
CA LEU A 168 -15.06 14.93 -22.06
C LEU A 168 -15.94 15.64 -23.09
N GLY A 169 -15.49 16.78 -23.61
CA GLY A 169 -16.25 17.66 -24.51
C GLY A 169 -17.21 18.64 -23.80
N HIS A 170 -17.28 18.61 -22.47
CA HIS A 170 -18.11 19.47 -21.63
C HIS A 170 -17.30 20.23 -20.57
N GLU A 171 -15.96 20.20 -20.64
CA GLU A 171 -15.05 20.59 -19.58
C GLU A 171 -15.29 22.02 -19.08
N TYR A 172 -15.39 23.00 -19.99
CA TYR A 172 -15.65 24.40 -19.64
C TYR A 172 -17.03 24.62 -19.00
N SER A 173 -18.05 23.92 -19.48
CA SER A 173 -19.40 24.02 -18.93
C SER A 173 -19.46 23.42 -17.52
N ASP A 174 -18.83 22.27 -17.33
CA ASP A 174 -18.85 21.53 -16.06
C ASP A 174 -17.97 22.22 -15.01
N ALA A 175 -16.77 22.66 -15.40
CA ALA A 175 -15.89 23.44 -14.52
C ALA A 175 -16.59 24.71 -14.00
N GLN A 176 -17.26 25.46 -14.88
CA GLN A 176 -18.02 26.64 -14.45
C GLN A 176 -19.16 26.25 -13.50
N GLN A 177 -19.88 25.16 -13.78
CA GLN A 177 -20.95 24.69 -12.91
C GLN A 177 -20.43 24.28 -11.52
N PHE A 178 -19.28 23.61 -11.44
CA PHE A 178 -18.63 23.28 -10.18
C PHE A 178 -18.22 24.55 -9.41
N ALA A 179 -17.70 25.56 -10.11
CA ALA A 179 -17.38 26.85 -9.50
C ALA A 179 -18.63 27.58 -8.98
N ASP A 180 -19.72 27.58 -9.75
CA ASP A 180 -21.01 28.18 -9.37
C ASP A 180 -21.64 27.48 -8.14
N TRP A 181 -21.40 26.17 -7.99
CA TRP A 181 -21.81 25.41 -6.81
C TRP A 181 -20.90 25.59 -5.59
N GLY A 182 -19.73 26.22 -5.76
CA GLY A 182 -18.77 26.42 -4.67
C GLY A 182 -17.86 25.22 -4.41
N VAL A 183 -17.64 24.34 -5.39
CA VAL A 183 -16.69 23.22 -5.26
C VAL A 183 -15.25 23.75 -5.10
N ASP A 184 -14.45 23.09 -4.28
CA ASP A 184 -13.06 23.45 -3.96
C ASP A 184 -12.03 22.41 -4.41
N TYR A 185 -12.48 21.23 -4.81
CA TYR A 185 -11.66 20.09 -5.19
C TYR A 185 -12.35 19.28 -6.29
N LEU A 186 -11.60 18.87 -7.32
CA LEU A 186 -12.08 17.97 -8.37
C LEU A 186 -11.21 16.72 -8.43
N LYS A 187 -11.79 15.53 -8.16
CA LYS A 187 -11.24 14.24 -8.59
C LYS A 187 -11.68 13.99 -10.04
N TYR A 188 -10.72 13.78 -10.94
CA TYR A 188 -10.98 13.67 -12.38
C TYR A 188 -10.44 12.35 -12.93
N ASP A 189 -11.34 11.41 -13.16
CA ASP A 189 -11.08 10.02 -13.52
C ASP A 189 -10.68 9.83 -15.00
N ASN A 190 -10.44 8.58 -15.41
CA ASN A 190 -9.93 8.22 -16.73
C ASN A 190 -10.81 7.19 -17.49
N CYS A 191 -11.93 6.72 -16.90
CA CYS A 191 -12.86 5.81 -17.58
C CYS A 191 -13.51 6.44 -18.82
N ASN A 192 -13.81 5.62 -19.83
CA ASN A 192 -14.50 6.04 -21.06
C ASN A 192 -13.81 7.19 -21.82
N ASN A 193 -12.47 7.23 -21.78
CA ASN A 193 -11.63 8.29 -22.35
C ASN A 193 -11.56 8.34 -23.90
N GLN A 194 -12.22 7.41 -24.59
CA GLN A 194 -12.29 7.32 -26.06
C GLN A 194 -10.92 7.12 -26.75
N GLY A 195 -9.90 6.66 -26.03
CA GLY A 195 -8.54 6.50 -26.55
C GLY A 195 -7.83 7.83 -26.85
N ILE A 196 -8.35 8.95 -26.33
CA ILE A 196 -7.73 10.26 -26.48
C ILE A 196 -6.57 10.36 -25.50
N ASP A 197 -5.47 10.95 -25.96
CA ASP A 197 -4.26 11.23 -25.16
C ASP A 197 -4.58 11.82 -23.78
N ALA A 198 -3.95 11.28 -22.73
CA ALA A 198 -4.18 11.67 -21.35
C ALA A 198 -3.78 13.13 -21.12
N LYS A 199 -2.55 13.52 -21.49
CA LYS A 199 -2.05 14.87 -21.28
C LYS A 199 -2.99 15.90 -21.92
N LYS A 200 -3.50 15.63 -23.12
CA LYS A 200 -4.50 16.47 -23.81
C LYS A 200 -5.80 16.61 -23.01
N ARG A 201 -6.42 15.51 -22.58
CA ARG A 201 -7.70 15.56 -21.84
C ARG A 201 -7.56 16.30 -20.51
N TYR A 202 -6.51 15.99 -19.76
CA TYR A 202 -6.23 16.64 -18.48
C TYR A 202 -5.86 18.13 -18.66
N THR A 203 -5.20 18.50 -19.77
CA THR A 203 -4.95 19.92 -20.10
C THR A 203 -6.25 20.69 -20.32
N THR A 204 -7.22 20.12 -21.06
CA THR A 204 -8.49 20.80 -21.33
C THR A 204 -9.25 21.12 -20.04
N MET A 205 -9.31 20.18 -19.10
CA MET A 205 -9.98 20.42 -17.81
C MET A 205 -9.17 21.36 -16.91
N ARG A 206 -7.83 21.32 -16.93
CA ARG A 206 -6.99 22.33 -16.26
C ARG A 206 -7.34 23.74 -16.74
N ASP A 207 -7.37 23.95 -18.06
CA ASP A 207 -7.70 25.26 -18.66
C ASP A 207 -9.13 25.69 -18.30
N ALA A 208 -10.08 24.76 -18.33
CA ALA A 208 -11.47 25.00 -17.95
C ALA A 208 -11.61 25.43 -16.49
N LEU A 209 -10.95 24.74 -15.55
CA LEU A 209 -10.92 25.10 -14.13
C LEU A 209 -10.31 26.50 -13.92
N ALA A 210 -9.18 26.80 -14.57
CA ALA A 210 -8.54 28.09 -14.49
C ALA A 210 -9.44 29.23 -15.01
N ALA A 211 -10.20 28.98 -16.09
CA ALA A 211 -11.11 29.96 -16.69
C ALA A 211 -12.27 30.37 -15.77
N THR A 212 -12.62 29.54 -14.77
CA THR A 212 -13.68 29.88 -13.80
C THR A 212 -13.29 31.00 -12.84
N GLY A 213 -11.98 31.22 -12.64
CA GLY A 213 -11.44 32.12 -11.62
C GLY A 213 -11.59 31.63 -10.17
N ARG A 214 -12.23 30.48 -9.93
CA ARG A 214 -12.32 29.87 -8.59
C ARG A 214 -11.12 28.93 -8.35
N PRO A 215 -10.42 29.03 -7.22
CA PRO A 215 -9.37 28.07 -6.88
C PRO A 215 -9.98 26.69 -6.56
N ILE A 216 -9.72 25.70 -7.42
CA ILE A 216 -10.18 24.31 -7.27
C ILE A 216 -8.94 23.41 -7.32
N VAL A 217 -8.72 22.59 -6.29
CA VAL A 217 -7.64 21.58 -6.27
C VAL A 217 -7.93 20.54 -7.35
N TYR A 218 -6.96 20.31 -8.23
CA TYR A 218 -7.14 19.40 -9.37
C TYR A 218 -6.41 18.06 -9.17
N SER A 219 -7.19 17.02 -8.92
CA SER A 219 -6.73 15.66 -8.64
C SER A 219 -6.92 14.76 -9.85
N ILE A 220 -5.80 14.39 -10.49
CA ILE A 220 -5.75 13.56 -11.69
C ILE A 220 -5.87 12.08 -11.27
N CYS A 221 -6.83 11.35 -11.81
CA CYS A 221 -7.08 9.94 -11.48
C CYS A 221 -6.98 9.09 -12.75
N GLU A 222 -5.75 8.87 -13.24
CA GLU A 222 -5.47 8.01 -14.41
C GLU A 222 -4.66 6.75 -14.09
N TRP A 223 -4.54 6.45 -12.80
CA TRP A 223 -4.03 5.19 -12.26
C TRP A 223 -2.57 4.86 -12.58
N GLY A 224 -1.76 5.85 -12.93
CA GLY A 224 -0.36 5.65 -13.31
C GLY A 224 -0.15 5.17 -14.74
N GLN A 225 -1.22 4.95 -15.52
CA GLN A 225 -1.18 4.31 -16.84
C GLN A 225 -0.29 5.02 -17.84
N ASN A 226 -0.24 6.36 -17.81
CA ASN A 226 0.59 7.15 -18.73
C ASN A 226 1.71 7.88 -17.99
N LYS A 227 2.19 7.31 -16.87
CA LYS A 227 3.31 7.83 -16.07
C LYS A 227 3.12 9.31 -15.68
N PRO A 228 2.04 9.65 -14.95
CA PRO A 228 1.68 11.04 -14.63
C PRO A 228 2.77 11.77 -13.85
N TRP A 229 3.62 11.07 -13.11
CA TRP A 229 4.80 11.65 -12.45
C TRP A 229 5.80 12.33 -13.41
N GLU A 230 5.72 12.10 -14.73
CA GLU A 230 6.56 12.75 -15.74
C GLU A 230 5.97 14.06 -16.30
N TRP A 231 4.67 14.33 -16.11
CA TRP A 231 3.99 15.45 -16.78
C TRP A 231 2.87 16.14 -16.00
N ALA A 232 2.26 15.47 -15.02
CA ALA A 232 1.06 15.94 -14.34
C ALA A 232 1.33 17.11 -13.39
N ALA A 233 2.57 17.32 -12.94
CA ALA A 233 2.96 18.48 -12.14
C ALA A 233 2.71 19.83 -12.85
N GLU A 234 2.68 19.83 -14.19
CA GLU A 234 2.36 21.00 -15.02
C GLU A 234 0.84 21.22 -15.20
N LEU A 235 0.01 20.29 -14.74
CA LEU A 235 -1.43 20.27 -15.04
C LEU A 235 -2.31 20.18 -13.79
N GLY A 236 -1.97 19.34 -12.82
CA GLY A 236 -2.74 19.10 -11.60
C GLY A 236 -1.95 19.34 -10.32
N ASN A 237 -2.66 19.22 -9.19
CA ASN A 237 -2.10 19.33 -7.85
C ASN A 237 -1.69 17.99 -7.24
N LEU A 238 -2.21 16.90 -7.80
CA LEU A 238 -1.88 15.53 -7.41
C LEU A 238 -2.34 14.57 -8.51
N TRP A 239 -1.73 13.39 -8.56
CA TRP A 239 -2.07 12.35 -9.53
C TRP A 239 -1.98 10.96 -8.92
N ARG A 240 -3.01 10.14 -9.18
CA ARG A 240 -3.00 8.71 -8.83
C ARG A 240 -1.85 8.01 -9.55
N THR A 241 -1.04 7.26 -8.81
CA THR A 241 0.15 6.56 -9.33
C THR A 241 -0.08 5.09 -9.62
N THR A 242 -1.19 4.53 -9.16
CA THR A 242 -1.51 3.09 -9.24
C THR A 242 -2.99 2.86 -9.51
N GLY A 243 -3.37 1.61 -9.78
CA GLY A 243 -4.75 1.14 -9.63
C GLY A 243 -5.31 1.37 -8.22
N ASP A 244 -6.60 1.09 -8.05
CA ASP A 244 -7.32 1.37 -6.79
C ASP A 244 -6.82 0.49 -5.64
N ILE A 245 -6.72 1.11 -4.46
CA ILE A 245 -6.52 0.37 -3.21
C ILE A 245 -7.80 -0.40 -2.85
N ASN A 246 -7.62 -1.51 -2.14
CA ASN A 246 -8.68 -2.13 -1.37
C ASN A 246 -8.20 -2.38 0.06
N ASP A 247 -9.15 -2.63 0.95
CA ASP A 247 -8.90 -2.84 2.38
C ASP A 247 -8.28 -4.22 2.68
N SER A 248 -7.05 -4.41 2.20
CA SER A 248 -6.22 -5.58 2.49
C SER A 248 -4.75 -5.19 2.57
N TRP A 249 -4.00 -5.95 3.37
CA TRP A 249 -2.56 -5.74 3.55
C TRP A 249 -1.78 -5.81 2.23
N SER A 250 -2.10 -6.79 1.37
CA SER A 250 -1.42 -7.01 0.10
C SER A 250 -1.62 -5.85 -0.87
N SER A 251 -2.83 -5.30 -0.95
CA SER A 251 -3.12 -4.12 -1.79
C SER A 251 -2.35 -2.90 -1.31
N MET A 252 -2.41 -2.60 -0.01
CA MET A 252 -1.67 -1.48 0.60
C MET A 252 -0.16 -1.60 0.34
N LEU A 253 0.41 -2.79 0.54
CA LEU A 253 1.83 -3.04 0.33
C LEU A 253 2.25 -2.86 -1.13
N SER A 254 1.47 -3.40 -2.07
CA SER A 254 1.73 -3.29 -3.51
C SER A 254 1.74 -1.83 -3.96
N ILE A 255 0.76 -1.04 -3.53
CA ILE A 255 0.64 0.38 -3.86
C ILE A 255 1.79 1.19 -3.28
N MET A 256 2.13 0.96 -2.00
CA MET A 256 3.27 1.61 -1.36
C MET A 256 4.58 1.34 -2.12
N LYS A 257 4.83 0.09 -2.52
CA LYS A 257 6.04 -0.31 -3.28
C LYS A 257 6.12 0.35 -4.65
N GLN A 258 4.98 0.54 -5.32
CA GLN A 258 4.94 1.25 -6.61
C GLN A 258 5.13 2.76 -6.46
N ASN A 259 4.64 3.36 -5.38
CA ASN A 259 4.71 4.81 -5.17
C ASN A 259 6.04 5.32 -4.60
N LEU A 260 6.71 4.54 -3.73
CA LEU A 260 7.97 4.94 -3.08
C LEU A 260 9.08 5.38 -4.06
N PRO A 261 9.32 4.70 -5.20
CA PRO A 261 10.32 5.12 -6.18
C PRO A 261 10.05 6.48 -6.84
N LEU A 262 8.83 7.00 -6.75
CA LEU A 262 8.40 8.23 -7.44
C LEU A 262 8.69 9.51 -6.65
N ALA A 263 9.45 9.43 -5.55
CA ALA A 263 9.71 10.53 -4.62
C ALA A 263 10.20 11.83 -5.27
N ALA A 264 10.95 11.74 -6.37
CA ALA A 264 11.49 12.91 -7.07
C ALA A 264 10.42 13.76 -7.79
N ALA A 265 9.22 13.20 -8.04
CA ALA A 265 8.13 13.89 -8.72
C ALA A 265 7.20 14.65 -7.76
N ALA A 266 7.24 14.33 -6.46
CA ALA A 266 6.40 14.97 -5.44
C ALA A 266 7.07 16.24 -4.88
N GLY A 267 6.24 17.23 -4.54
CA GLY A 267 6.68 18.50 -3.98
C GLY A 267 5.54 19.48 -3.72
N PRO A 268 5.80 20.64 -3.09
CA PRO A 268 4.77 21.63 -2.81
C PRO A 268 3.92 22.00 -4.04
N GLY A 269 2.63 21.69 -3.96
CA GLY A 269 1.65 21.96 -5.02
C GLY A 269 1.42 20.83 -6.01
N HIS A 270 2.17 19.71 -5.93
CA HIS A 270 2.10 18.58 -6.85
C HIS A 270 2.51 17.25 -6.18
N TRP A 271 1.55 16.34 -5.93
CA TRP A 271 1.78 15.15 -5.11
C TRP A 271 1.53 13.85 -5.86
N ASN A 272 2.36 12.84 -5.58
CA ASN A 272 2.00 11.46 -5.92
C ASN A 272 0.85 11.02 -5.01
N ASP A 273 -0.20 10.43 -5.59
CA ASP A 273 -1.38 9.95 -4.87
C ASP A 273 -1.43 8.40 -4.93
N PRO A 274 -0.98 7.71 -3.86
CA PRO A 274 -1.14 6.27 -3.70
C PRO A 274 -2.56 5.87 -3.26
N ASP A 275 -3.59 6.68 -3.56
CA ASP A 275 -4.99 6.43 -3.25
C ASP A 275 -5.39 6.68 -1.78
N MET A 276 -6.69 6.59 -1.53
CA MET A 276 -7.34 6.90 -0.26
C MET A 276 -6.91 5.97 0.90
N LEU A 277 -7.10 6.44 2.13
CA LEU A 277 -6.82 5.69 3.34
C LEU A 277 -7.94 4.66 3.63
N GLU A 278 -7.56 3.41 3.85
CA GLU A 278 -8.47 2.33 4.26
C GLU A 278 -8.67 2.23 5.78
N VAL A 279 -8.04 3.13 6.54
CA VAL A 279 -8.05 3.14 8.02
C VAL A 279 -9.48 3.05 8.58
N GLY A 280 -9.79 1.92 9.20
CA GLY A 280 -11.07 1.65 9.87
C GLY A 280 -12.16 0.97 9.04
N ASN A 281 -11.85 0.44 7.85
CA ASN A 281 -12.83 -0.25 6.99
C ASN A 281 -13.08 -1.73 7.34
N GLY A 282 -12.18 -2.36 8.10
CA GLY A 282 -12.35 -3.65 8.78
C GLY A 282 -11.58 -4.83 8.18
N GLY A 283 -10.89 -4.66 7.06
CA GLY A 283 -10.12 -5.69 6.36
C GLY A 283 -8.66 -5.81 6.79
N MET A 284 -8.12 -4.79 7.46
CA MET A 284 -6.82 -4.82 8.13
C MET A 284 -6.94 -4.67 9.65
N THR A 285 -5.88 -5.07 10.37
CA THR A 285 -5.69 -4.87 11.81
C THR A 285 -5.28 -3.43 12.15
N ASP A 286 -5.42 -3.02 13.41
CA ASP A 286 -4.99 -1.69 13.85
C ASP A 286 -3.48 -1.44 13.65
N THR A 287 -2.66 -2.50 13.77
CA THR A 287 -1.21 -2.43 13.48
C THR A 287 -0.97 -2.13 12.00
N GLU A 288 -1.69 -2.80 11.11
CA GLU A 288 -1.59 -2.59 9.67
C GLU A 288 -2.12 -1.21 9.26
N TYR A 289 -3.24 -0.75 9.84
CA TYR A 289 -3.74 0.62 9.62
C TYR A 289 -2.77 1.69 10.11
N ARG A 290 -2.13 1.47 11.27
CA ARG A 290 -1.09 2.37 11.79
C ARG A 290 0.10 2.43 10.84
N THR A 291 0.51 1.30 10.29
CA THR A 291 1.55 1.22 9.26
C THR A 291 1.13 1.95 7.98
N HIS A 292 -0.06 1.67 7.46
CA HIS A 292 -0.62 2.33 6.28
C HIS A 292 -0.61 3.86 6.43
N PHE A 293 -1.13 4.39 7.55
CA PHE A 293 -1.13 5.82 7.83
C PHE A 293 0.28 6.42 7.94
N SER A 294 1.20 5.69 8.59
CA SER A 294 2.61 6.10 8.72
C SER A 294 3.31 6.17 7.37
N MET A 295 3.11 5.16 6.53
CA MET A 295 3.75 5.09 5.21
C MET A 295 3.19 6.13 4.25
N TRP A 296 1.87 6.38 4.25
CA TRP A 296 1.29 7.49 3.46
C TRP A 296 1.86 8.84 3.90
N SER A 297 2.00 9.06 5.21
CA SER A 297 2.56 10.30 5.76
C SER A 297 4.03 10.52 5.40
N VAL A 298 4.85 9.45 5.46
CA VAL A 298 6.25 9.51 5.03
C VAL A 298 6.36 9.68 3.52
N MET A 299 5.40 9.16 2.75
CA MET A 299 5.35 9.38 1.31
C MET A 299 4.89 10.78 0.89
N ALA A 300 4.46 11.64 1.84
CA ALA A 300 3.80 12.92 1.52
C ALA A 300 2.57 12.71 0.61
N ALA A 301 1.80 11.66 0.89
CA ALA A 301 0.60 11.31 0.15
C ALA A 301 -0.61 12.11 0.62
N PRO A 302 -1.63 12.33 -0.24
CA PRO A 302 -2.92 12.84 0.22
C PRO A 302 -3.49 11.94 1.32
N LEU A 303 -3.89 12.53 2.45
CA LEU A 303 -4.52 11.80 3.56
C LEU A 303 -6.04 11.93 3.45
N LEU A 304 -6.62 11.20 2.50
CA LEU A 304 -8.06 11.16 2.26
C LEU A 304 -8.68 9.94 2.96
N ILE A 305 -9.43 10.16 4.04
CA ILE A 305 -10.14 9.12 4.79
C ILE A 305 -11.17 8.43 3.87
N GLY A 306 -11.09 7.12 3.71
CA GLY A 306 -12.04 6.31 2.96
C GLY A 306 -13.17 5.68 3.80
N SER A 307 -13.04 5.68 5.13
CA SER A 307 -13.96 4.99 6.04
C SER A 307 -15.18 5.80 6.46
N ASP A 308 -16.30 5.11 6.71
CA ASP A 308 -17.53 5.73 7.21
C ASP A 308 -17.37 6.12 8.68
N LEU A 309 -16.91 7.35 8.94
CA LEU A 309 -16.62 7.83 10.29
C LEU A 309 -17.81 7.83 11.25
N ARG A 310 -19.04 7.71 10.75
CA ARG A 310 -20.25 7.54 11.60
C ARG A 310 -20.25 6.20 12.33
N LYS A 311 -19.42 5.25 11.88
CA LYS A 311 -19.25 3.90 12.42
C LYS A 311 -17.83 3.62 12.93
N ALA A 312 -16.93 4.60 12.84
CA ALA A 312 -15.53 4.44 13.22
C ALA A 312 -15.36 4.16 14.72
N THR A 313 -14.37 3.31 15.03
CA THR A 313 -14.00 2.98 16.42
C THR A 313 -13.12 4.07 17.04
N PRO A 314 -12.97 4.13 18.37
CA PRO A 314 -11.97 5.00 19.01
C PRO A 314 -10.56 4.81 18.44
N GLU A 315 -10.15 3.57 18.19
CA GLU A 315 -8.83 3.22 17.64
C GLU A 315 -8.63 3.81 16.23
N THR A 316 -9.69 3.84 15.42
CA THR A 316 -9.68 4.51 14.11
C THR A 316 -9.41 6.01 14.26
N PHE A 317 -10.08 6.67 15.21
CA PHE A 317 -9.84 8.09 15.49
C PHE A 317 -8.45 8.35 16.08
N ASP A 318 -7.93 7.46 16.92
CA ASP A 318 -6.57 7.58 17.48
C ASP A 318 -5.49 7.55 16.38
N ILE A 319 -5.68 6.73 15.33
CA ILE A 319 -4.80 6.70 14.16
C ILE A 319 -4.95 7.99 13.37
N LEU A 320 -6.18 8.34 12.98
CA LEU A 320 -6.45 9.47 12.09
C LEU A 320 -6.17 10.83 12.72
N SER A 321 -6.17 10.95 14.05
CA SER A 321 -5.95 12.22 14.75
C SER A 321 -4.53 12.42 15.26
N ASN A 322 -3.59 11.51 14.96
CA ASN A 322 -2.21 11.65 15.43
C ASN A 322 -1.49 12.83 14.75
N HIS A 323 -1.50 13.98 15.43
CA HIS A 323 -0.91 15.23 14.95
C HIS A 323 0.59 15.16 14.65
N GLU A 324 1.34 14.23 15.27
CA GLU A 324 2.77 14.12 15.03
C GLU A 324 3.10 13.39 13.74
N VAL A 325 2.31 12.35 13.43
CA VAL A 325 2.40 11.61 12.17
C VAL A 325 1.90 12.49 11.03
N ILE A 326 0.80 13.21 11.24
CA ILE A 326 0.29 14.23 10.29
C ILE A 326 1.34 15.32 10.05
N ALA A 327 2.06 15.77 11.09
CA ALA A 327 3.11 16.78 10.91
C ALA A 327 4.29 16.29 10.05
N VAL A 328 4.52 14.97 9.96
CA VAL A 328 5.47 14.42 8.99
C VAL A 328 4.93 14.60 7.58
N ASP A 329 3.67 14.23 7.34
CA ASP A 329 3.00 14.39 6.04
C ASP A 329 3.01 15.86 5.59
N GLN A 330 2.51 16.73 6.46
CA GLN A 330 2.29 18.16 6.25
C GLN A 330 3.55 19.01 6.43
N ASP A 331 4.75 18.41 6.48
CA ASP A 331 5.98 19.18 6.59
C ASP A 331 6.16 20.10 5.37
N PRO A 332 6.36 21.41 5.58
CA PRO A 332 6.41 22.40 4.49
C PRO A 332 7.65 22.33 3.60
N LEU A 333 8.65 21.48 3.90
CA LEU A 333 9.68 21.15 2.91
C LEU A 333 9.09 20.36 1.74
N GLY A 334 7.98 19.64 2.00
CA GLY A 334 7.20 18.95 0.98
C GLY A 334 7.95 17.84 0.27
N LYS A 335 8.96 17.24 0.90
CA LYS A 335 9.68 16.10 0.31
C LYS A 335 8.97 14.80 0.64
N GLN A 336 8.76 13.96 -0.37
CA GLN A 336 8.44 12.55 -0.18
C GLN A 336 9.66 11.80 0.40
N GLY A 337 9.43 10.82 1.27
CA GLY A 337 10.47 9.96 1.83
C GLY A 337 11.08 9.01 0.79
N THR A 338 12.34 8.67 0.98
CA THR A 338 13.11 7.78 0.11
C THR A 338 13.54 6.51 0.86
N VAL A 339 13.53 5.38 0.15
CA VAL A 339 14.00 4.09 0.69
C VAL A 339 15.51 4.14 0.90
N LEU A 340 15.96 3.89 2.13
CA LEU A 340 17.38 3.71 2.47
C LEU A 340 17.79 2.24 2.33
N SER A 341 16.90 1.32 2.71
CA SER A 341 17.10 -0.11 2.56
C SER A 341 15.75 -0.84 2.50
N SER A 342 15.72 -1.92 1.73
CA SER A 342 14.59 -2.86 1.64
C SER A 342 15.17 -4.25 1.43
N ASP A 343 15.23 -5.05 2.49
CA ASP A 343 15.89 -6.35 2.48
C ASP A 343 15.02 -7.40 3.18
N GLU A 344 14.63 -8.44 2.44
CA GLU A 344 13.71 -9.52 2.90
C GLU A 344 12.48 -8.98 3.65
N GLY A 345 11.90 -7.89 3.14
CA GLY A 345 10.71 -7.29 3.73
C GLY A 345 10.93 -6.41 4.97
N ARG A 346 12.19 -6.09 5.28
CA ARG A 346 12.57 -5.09 6.29
C ARG A 346 12.90 -3.79 5.58
N TRP A 347 12.11 -2.76 5.82
CA TRP A 347 12.21 -1.46 5.15
C TRP A 347 12.69 -0.38 6.10
N VAL A 348 13.57 0.47 5.59
CA VAL A 348 13.93 1.74 6.20
C VAL A 348 13.65 2.83 5.19
N VAL A 349 12.72 3.73 5.52
CA VAL A 349 12.39 4.91 4.69
C VAL A 349 12.71 6.16 5.49
N SER A 350 13.37 7.13 4.86
CA SER A 350 13.68 8.41 5.51
C SER A 350 13.18 9.60 4.70
N LYS A 351 12.57 10.55 5.39
CA LYS A 351 12.08 11.83 4.87
C LYS A 351 12.80 12.99 5.56
N GLU A 352 13.34 13.90 4.75
CA GLU A 352 13.84 15.19 5.25
C GLU A 352 12.68 16.06 5.69
N LEU A 353 12.82 16.70 6.84
CA LEU A 353 11.88 17.70 7.32
C LEU A 353 12.52 19.10 7.24
N ARG A 354 11.69 20.15 7.17
CA ARG A 354 12.15 21.53 6.96
C ARG A 354 13.16 22.02 7.99
N ASP A 355 13.05 21.56 9.22
CA ASP A 355 13.96 21.94 10.32
C ASP A 355 15.30 21.20 10.28
N GLY A 356 15.53 20.34 9.29
CA GLY A 356 16.73 19.52 9.13
C GLY A 356 16.70 18.21 9.92
N SER A 357 15.62 17.94 10.66
CA SER A 357 15.39 16.61 11.25
C SER A 357 14.99 15.59 10.17
N ARG A 358 14.97 14.31 10.53
CA ARG A 358 14.56 13.20 9.66
C ARG A 358 13.38 12.48 10.28
N ALA A 359 12.30 12.29 9.52
CA ALA A 359 11.37 11.22 9.81
C ALA A 359 11.97 9.90 9.30
N VAL A 360 11.97 8.85 10.12
CA VAL A 360 12.51 7.53 9.78
C VAL A 360 11.45 6.49 10.12
N ALA A 361 10.95 5.79 9.10
CA ALA A 361 10.06 4.65 9.26
C ALA A 361 10.88 3.37 9.22
N LEU A 362 10.80 2.58 10.30
CA LEU A 362 11.26 1.20 10.35
C LEU A 362 10.01 0.33 10.12
N PHE A 363 9.87 -0.21 8.92
CA PHE A 363 8.65 -0.90 8.47
C PHE A 363 8.91 -2.39 8.23
N ASN A 364 8.10 -3.24 8.85
CA ASN A 364 8.18 -4.69 8.74
C ASN A 364 7.02 -5.24 7.89
N GLU A 365 7.30 -5.73 6.69
CA GLU A 365 6.27 -6.35 5.84
C GLU A 365 6.05 -7.84 6.14
N THR A 366 6.93 -8.44 6.94
CA THR A 366 6.98 -9.90 7.12
C THR A 366 5.97 -10.41 8.15
N GLY A 367 5.67 -11.71 8.10
CA GLY A 367 4.75 -12.41 9.01
C GLY A 367 5.26 -12.64 10.44
N SER A 368 6.39 -12.05 10.84
CA SER A 368 6.96 -12.20 12.19
C SER A 368 7.62 -10.89 12.65
N ALA A 369 7.82 -10.71 13.95
CA ALA A 369 8.50 -9.51 14.44
C ALA A 369 9.95 -9.45 13.93
N GLN A 370 10.37 -8.31 13.39
CA GLN A 370 11.70 -8.12 12.82
C GLN A 370 12.47 -7.03 13.55
N ARG A 371 13.76 -7.26 13.80
CA ARG A 371 14.67 -6.17 14.17
C ARG A 371 15.03 -5.40 12.91
N ILE A 372 14.73 -4.11 12.89
CA ILE A 372 15.03 -3.22 11.76
C ILE A 372 15.88 -2.07 12.28
N SER A 373 16.98 -1.78 11.58
CA SER A 373 17.95 -0.79 12.05
C SER A 373 18.58 0.02 10.92
N THR A 374 18.92 1.26 11.23
CA THR A 374 19.76 2.15 10.45
C THR A 374 20.61 3.03 11.39
N THR A 375 21.33 4.00 10.84
CA THR A 375 22.08 4.99 11.61
C THR A 375 21.63 6.39 11.25
N ALA A 376 21.80 7.35 12.17
CA ALA A 376 21.53 8.76 11.93
C ALA A 376 22.29 9.29 10.70
N SER A 377 23.55 8.85 10.51
CA SER A 377 24.33 9.19 9.32
C SER A 377 23.74 8.63 8.02
N ALA A 378 23.32 7.37 8.02
CA ALA A 378 22.68 6.76 6.85
C ALA A 378 21.32 7.40 6.53
N ALA A 379 20.60 7.85 7.56
CA ALA A 379 19.38 8.64 7.43
C ALA A 379 19.61 10.10 6.97
N GLY A 380 20.87 10.53 6.79
CA GLY A 380 21.20 11.85 6.27
C GLY A 380 21.19 12.96 7.31
N LEU A 381 21.38 12.64 8.60
CA LEU A 381 21.64 13.64 9.65
C LEU A 381 23.12 14.04 9.68
N PRO A 382 23.42 15.30 10.05
CA PRO A 382 24.80 15.74 10.24
C PRO A 382 25.44 15.02 11.42
N ARG A 383 26.77 14.90 11.41
CA ARG A 383 27.53 14.32 12.53
C ARG A 383 27.30 15.12 13.82
N ALA A 384 26.76 14.46 14.84
CA ALA A 384 26.58 15.02 16.18
C ALA A 384 27.16 14.10 17.27
N ALA A 385 27.25 14.61 18.50
CA ALA A 385 27.66 13.81 19.66
C ALA A 385 26.61 12.74 20.02
N ALA A 386 25.33 13.08 19.84
CA ALA A 386 24.15 12.23 20.00
C ALA A 386 22.96 12.96 19.37
N TYR A 387 21.80 12.29 19.31
CA TYR A 387 20.59 12.78 18.67
C TYR A 387 19.40 12.63 19.62
N THR A 388 18.42 13.51 19.48
CA THR A 388 17.07 13.29 20.02
C THR A 388 16.30 12.41 19.05
N MET A 389 15.58 11.43 19.57
CA MET A 389 14.74 10.50 18.82
C MET A 389 13.36 10.46 19.48
N ARG A 390 12.35 10.93 18.75
CA ARG A 390 10.95 10.94 19.21
C ARG A 390 10.18 9.84 18.49
N ASP A 391 9.57 8.94 19.26
CA ASP A 391 8.58 8.01 18.73
C ASP A 391 7.23 8.72 18.60
N LEU A 392 6.72 8.78 17.37
CA LEU A 392 5.53 9.57 17.03
C LEU A 392 4.21 8.87 17.42
N TRP A 393 4.25 7.57 17.70
CA TRP A 393 3.10 6.80 18.16
C TRP A 393 3.10 6.63 19.68
N GLU A 394 4.28 6.52 20.31
CA GLU A 394 4.42 6.51 21.78
C GLU A 394 4.48 7.93 22.39
N HIS A 395 4.57 8.98 21.58
CA HIS A 395 4.70 10.38 21.99
C HIS A 395 5.85 10.61 23.00
N THR A 396 6.94 9.87 22.84
CA THR A 396 8.03 9.82 23.83
C THR A 396 9.38 10.15 23.19
N ASP A 397 10.10 11.07 23.82
CA ASP A 397 11.47 11.42 23.45
C ASP A 397 12.51 10.53 24.16
N TYR A 398 13.52 10.17 23.38
CA TYR A 398 14.71 9.42 23.78
C TYR A 398 15.97 10.11 23.24
N ASN A 399 17.14 9.70 23.74
CA ASN A 399 18.42 9.98 23.09
C ASN A 399 19.02 8.74 22.46
N THR A 400 19.70 8.91 21.33
CA THR A 400 20.50 7.87 20.68
C THR A 400 21.93 8.35 20.43
N ALA A 401 22.90 7.46 20.56
CA ALA A 401 24.30 7.70 20.18
C ALA A 401 24.51 7.74 18.65
N GLY A 402 23.50 7.35 17.87
CA GLY A 402 23.51 7.34 16.41
C GLY A 402 22.79 6.14 15.80
N ASP A 403 22.59 5.06 16.56
CA ASP A 403 21.85 3.89 16.10
C ASP A 403 20.34 4.15 16.19
N ILE A 404 19.63 3.87 15.12
CA ILE A 404 18.17 3.98 15.04
C ILE A 404 17.66 2.57 14.79
N SER A 405 17.07 1.95 15.81
CA SER A 405 16.69 0.54 15.71
C SER A 405 15.54 0.19 16.64
N ALA A 406 14.69 -0.72 16.18
CA ALA A 406 13.58 -1.27 16.94
C ALA A 406 13.27 -2.70 16.51
N THR A 407 12.66 -3.46 17.41
CA THR A 407 11.93 -4.68 17.03
C THR A 407 10.52 -4.27 16.65
N VAL A 408 10.21 -4.42 15.37
CA VAL A 408 8.96 -3.99 14.75
C VAL A 408 8.05 -5.22 14.64
N PRO A 409 6.82 -5.19 15.20
CA PRO A 409 5.87 -6.29 15.09
C PRO A 409 5.55 -6.69 13.65
N VAL A 410 4.94 -7.85 13.46
CA VAL A 410 4.37 -8.28 12.16
C VAL A 410 3.52 -7.15 11.58
N HIS A 411 3.78 -6.81 10.32
CA HIS A 411 3.08 -5.75 9.58
C HIS A 411 3.13 -4.36 10.25
N GLY A 412 4.02 -4.17 11.22
CA GLY A 412 4.13 -2.97 12.03
C GLY A 412 5.08 -1.94 11.45
N THR A 413 4.99 -0.72 12.00
CA THR A 413 5.93 0.37 11.74
C THR A 413 6.30 1.05 13.04
N VAL A 414 7.58 1.39 13.18
CA VAL A 414 8.06 2.36 14.18
C VAL A 414 8.44 3.63 13.42
N LEU A 415 7.70 4.71 13.66
CA LEU A 415 7.91 5.99 13.00
C LEU A 415 8.56 6.97 13.98
N LEU A 416 9.74 7.44 13.62
CA LEU A 416 10.61 8.22 14.49
C LEU A 416 10.89 9.59 13.85
N ARG A 417 10.93 10.65 14.65
CA ARG A 417 11.59 11.91 14.27
C ARG A 417 12.93 12.02 14.97
N VAL A 418 14.00 12.14 14.20
CA VAL A 418 15.38 12.16 14.69
C VAL A 418 16.03 13.50 14.36
N ALA A 419 16.66 14.13 15.34
CA ALA A 419 17.28 15.44 15.20
C ALA A 419 18.64 15.53 15.90
N ALA A 420 19.58 16.26 15.30
CA ALA A 420 20.85 16.64 15.92
C ALA A 420 20.64 17.87 16.85
N ASP A 421 19.84 17.70 17.89
CA ASP A 421 19.51 18.73 18.89
C ASP A 421 20.49 18.68 20.08
N ARG A 422 20.74 19.79 20.77
CA ARG A 422 21.61 19.87 21.96
C ARG A 422 20.94 19.36 23.24
N GLU A 423 19.61 19.26 23.27
CA GLU A 423 18.85 18.82 24.46
C GLU A 423 18.80 17.30 24.64
N TRP A 424 19.45 16.53 23.77
CA TRP A 424 19.46 15.05 23.80
C TRP A 424 19.75 14.49 25.20
N ALA A 425 20.64 15.11 25.98
CA ALA A 425 21.05 14.61 27.29
C ALA A 425 19.94 14.63 28.35
N SER A 426 18.88 15.44 28.14
CA SER A 426 17.72 15.50 29.04
C SER A 426 16.77 14.31 28.86
N HIS A 427 16.81 13.67 27.70
CA HIS A 427 15.96 12.55 27.35
C HIS A 427 16.56 11.23 27.87
N PRO A 428 15.72 10.24 28.22
CA PRO A 428 16.20 8.91 28.56
C PRO A 428 16.89 8.25 27.36
N PRO A 429 17.86 7.34 27.56
CA PRO A 429 18.45 6.61 26.45
C PRO A 429 17.39 5.76 25.76
N ALA A 430 17.41 5.70 24.43
CA ALA A 430 16.62 4.73 23.68
C ALA A 430 17.07 3.31 24.04
N ALA A 431 16.12 2.39 24.18
CA ALA A 431 16.41 1.00 24.47
C ALA A 431 15.79 0.10 23.41
N GLU A 432 16.60 -0.73 22.77
CA GLU A 432 16.12 -1.76 21.87
C GLU A 432 15.81 -3.04 22.64
N LEU A 433 14.63 -3.59 22.39
CA LEU A 433 14.19 -4.88 22.91
C LEU A 433 14.40 -5.93 21.82
N GLY A 434 15.52 -6.65 21.86
CA GLY A 434 15.84 -7.67 20.87
C GLY A 434 15.29 -9.05 21.24
N LEU A 435 14.89 -9.80 20.22
CA LEU A 435 14.42 -11.17 20.31
C LEU A 435 15.23 -12.06 19.37
N ASP A 436 15.63 -13.24 19.83
CA ASP A 436 16.30 -14.24 19.00
C ASP A 436 15.25 -15.16 18.34
N GLY A 437 14.54 -14.62 17.35
CA GLY A 437 13.48 -15.31 16.60
C GLY A 437 12.17 -15.57 17.37
N SER A 438 11.13 -15.99 16.66
CA SER A 438 9.86 -16.41 17.25
C SER A 438 10.02 -17.80 17.89
N PRO A 439 9.77 -17.97 19.21
CA PRO A 439 9.96 -19.28 19.83
C PRO A 439 8.92 -20.29 19.31
N LEU A 440 9.42 -21.44 18.87
CA LEU A 440 8.61 -22.60 18.52
C LEU A 440 8.49 -23.49 19.76
N VAL A 441 7.27 -23.75 20.21
CA VAL A 441 6.97 -24.40 21.48
C VAL A 441 6.10 -25.63 21.25
N GLU A 442 6.63 -26.82 21.49
CA GLU A 442 5.78 -28.02 21.58
C GLU A 442 4.99 -27.99 22.89
N ALA A 443 3.67 -28.18 22.83
CA ALA A 443 2.81 -28.13 24.00
C ALA A 443 3.27 -29.12 25.10
N GLY A 444 3.41 -28.63 26.33
CA GLY A 444 3.92 -29.41 27.47
C GLY A 444 5.45 -29.57 27.52
N ARG A 445 6.19 -29.11 26.50
CA ARG A 445 7.67 -29.08 26.51
C ARG A 445 8.18 -27.66 26.71
N THR A 446 9.42 -27.58 27.20
CA THR A 446 10.08 -26.31 27.46
C THR A 446 10.93 -25.91 26.27
N ALA A 447 10.66 -24.73 25.72
CA ALA A 447 11.47 -24.10 24.68
C ALA A 447 12.42 -23.05 25.28
N PRO A 448 13.69 -23.00 24.85
CA PRO A 448 14.57 -21.88 25.20
C PRO A 448 14.16 -20.63 24.41
N LEU A 449 14.37 -19.47 25.01
CA LEU A 449 14.24 -18.18 24.33
C LEU A 449 15.31 -17.23 24.86
N THR A 450 15.95 -16.47 23.99
CA THR A 450 16.89 -15.43 24.40
C THR A 450 16.33 -14.06 24.03
N THR A 451 16.35 -13.13 24.99
CA THR A 451 15.98 -11.73 24.75
C THR A 451 17.13 -10.81 25.13
N THR A 452 17.16 -9.62 24.55
CA THR A 452 18.12 -8.58 24.88
C THR A 452 17.43 -7.26 25.18
N VAL A 453 18.02 -6.48 26.09
CA VAL A 453 17.71 -5.06 26.27
C VAL A 453 18.99 -4.30 26.01
N THR A 454 19.08 -3.58 24.90
CA THR A 454 20.29 -2.87 24.47
C THR A 454 20.11 -1.37 24.63
N ASP A 455 21.06 -0.71 25.29
CA ASP A 455 21.08 0.75 25.38
C ASP A 455 21.65 1.35 24.08
N LEU A 456 20.80 2.03 23.31
CA LEU A 456 21.18 2.75 22.08
C LEU A 456 21.56 4.21 22.36
N GLY A 457 21.30 4.71 23.57
CA GLY A 457 21.54 6.07 23.98
C GLY A 457 23.00 6.38 24.27
N ARG A 458 23.32 7.67 24.30
CA ARG A 458 24.64 8.17 24.72
C ARG A 458 24.77 8.25 26.25
N THR A 459 23.65 8.33 26.96
CA THR A 459 23.59 8.26 28.42
C THR A 459 23.29 6.83 28.88
N PRO A 460 23.83 6.34 30.01
CA PRO A 460 23.56 4.98 30.46
C PRO A 460 22.12 4.78 30.96
N ALA A 461 21.51 3.65 30.61
CA ALA A 461 20.28 3.17 31.24
C ALA A 461 20.58 2.59 32.63
N LEU A 462 19.95 3.13 33.68
CA LEU A 462 20.18 2.74 35.07
C LEU A 462 19.05 1.86 35.61
N LYS A 463 19.37 0.96 36.56
CA LYS A 463 18.41 0.06 37.22
C LYS A 463 17.54 -0.69 36.23
N VAL A 464 18.18 -1.29 35.23
CA VAL A 464 17.52 -1.98 34.12
C VAL A 464 16.94 -3.30 34.63
N SER A 465 15.71 -3.61 34.23
CA SER A 465 15.07 -4.91 34.44
C SER A 465 14.33 -5.36 33.18
N ALA A 466 14.44 -6.64 32.85
CA ALA A 466 13.68 -7.31 31.81
C ALA A 466 12.66 -8.27 32.45
N ALA A 467 11.43 -8.26 31.94
CA ALA A 467 10.39 -9.20 32.31
C ALA A 467 9.74 -9.76 31.04
N LEU A 468 9.49 -11.06 31.02
CA LEU A 468 8.78 -11.73 29.94
C LEU A 468 7.49 -12.34 30.50
N THR A 469 6.38 -12.03 29.85
CA THR A 469 5.04 -12.56 30.19
C THR A 469 4.45 -13.27 28.98
N GLY A 470 3.59 -14.25 29.22
CA GLY A 470 2.84 -14.95 28.19
C GLY A 470 1.38 -15.15 28.56
N PRO A 471 0.62 -15.90 27.75
CA PRO A 471 -0.79 -16.16 28.00
C PRO A 471 -1.03 -16.85 29.35
N SER A 472 -2.27 -16.76 29.82
CA SER A 472 -2.67 -17.43 31.06
C SER A 472 -2.32 -18.93 31.04
N GLY A 473 -1.73 -19.43 32.13
CA GLY A 473 -1.28 -20.82 32.26
C GLY A 473 0.10 -21.14 31.70
N TRP A 474 0.68 -20.29 30.85
CA TRP A 474 2.05 -20.48 30.35
C TRP A 474 3.08 -20.28 31.47
N GLN A 475 4.11 -21.12 31.50
CA GLN A 475 5.23 -20.95 32.42
C GLN A 475 6.36 -20.22 31.71
N VAL A 476 6.77 -19.09 32.26
CA VAL A 476 7.94 -18.32 31.78
C VAL A 476 8.92 -18.18 32.95
N ARG A 477 10.12 -18.73 32.80
CA ARG A 477 11.15 -18.71 33.85
C ARG A 477 12.46 -18.17 33.30
N ALA A 478 13.05 -17.20 33.99
CA ALA A 478 14.39 -16.74 33.70
C ALA A 478 15.42 -17.82 34.06
N GLY A 479 16.33 -18.10 33.12
CA GLY A 479 17.50 -18.95 33.29
C GLY A 479 18.81 -18.17 33.49
N SER A 480 18.80 -16.85 33.29
CA SER A 480 19.93 -15.95 33.56
C SER A 480 19.47 -14.64 34.22
N ALA A 481 20.39 -13.71 34.44
CA ALA A 481 20.09 -12.42 35.07
C ALA A 481 19.02 -11.65 34.27
N THR A 482 18.03 -11.12 35.01
CA THR A 482 16.96 -10.27 34.47
C THR A 482 17.14 -8.80 34.83
N THR A 483 18.23 -8.44 35.52
CA THR A 483 18.49 -7.07 35.97
C THR A 483 19.94 -6.69 35.77
N ALA A 484 20.18 -5.39 35.57
CA ALA A 484 21.51 -4.79 35.52
C ALA A 484 21.49 -3.44 36.26
N ALA A 485 22.55 -3.15 37.03
CA ALA A 485 22.66 -1.88 37.75
C ALA A 485 22.74 -0.69 36.78
N ALA A 486 23.48 -0.86 35.70
CA ALA A 486 23.56 0.07 34.58
C ALA A 486 23.89 -0.69 33.29
N LEU A 487 23.38 -0.21 32.16
CA LEU A 487 23.84 -0.55 30.82
C LEU A 487 24.51 0.69 30.23
N PRO A 488 25.81 0.64 29.89
CA PRO A 488 26.45 1.66 29.09
C PRO A 488 25.98 1.61 27.62
N THR A 489 26.20 2.70 26.87
CA THR A 489 25.96 2.77 25.42
C THR A 489 26.47 1.53 24.68
N GLY A 490 25.60 0.93 23.87
CA GLY A 490 25.88 -0.25 23.04
C GLY A 490 26.00 -1.55 23.82
N ARG A 491 25.73 -1.57 25.14
CA ARG A 491 25.72 -2.79 25.95
C ARG A 491 24.31 -3.32 26.13
N ALA A 492 24.21 -4.63 26.22
CA ALA A 492 22.94 -5.34 26.33
C ALA A 492 22.85 -6.16 27.63
N LEU A 493 21.66 -6.19 28.22
CA LEU A 493 21.25 -7.22 29.17
C LEU A 493 20.65 -8.39 28.39
N THR A 494 21.41 -9.48 28.23
CA THR A 494 20.92 -10.72 27.62
C THR A 494 20.29 -11.62 28.67
N THR A 495 19.00 -11.94 28.49
CA THR A 495 18.26 -12.85 29.36
C THR A 495 17.88 -14.11 28.62
N ARG A 496 18.27 -15.28 29.15
CA ARG A 496 17.79 -16.57 28.70
C ARG A 496 16.54 -16.93 29.47
N TRP A 497 15.51 -17.36 28.77
CA TRP A 497 14.22 -17.77 29.30
C TRP A 497 13.96 -19.24 28.96
N ARG A 498 13.12 -19.85 29.76
CA ARG A 498 12.47 -21.13 29.50
C ARG A 498 10.97 -20.88 29.45
N VAL A 499 10.37 -21.17 28.31
CA VAL A 499 8.94 -20.96 28.05
C VAL A 499 8.29 -22.34 27.87
N THR A 500 7.17 -22.56 28.55
CA THR A 500 6.40 -23.81 28.47
C THR A 500 4.93 -23.48 28.26
N ALA A 501 4.40 -23.84 27.09
CA ALA A 501 2.96 -23.87 26.87
C ALA A 501 2.35 -25.07 27.62
N PRO A 502 1.16 -24.94 28.24
CA PRO A 502 0.47 -26.07 28.86
C PRO A 502 0.32 -27.26 27.91
N ALA A 503 0.33 -28.48 28.46
CA ALA A 503 -0.02 -29.66 27.67
C ALA A 503 -1.45 -29.51 27.12
N GLY A 504 -1.66 -29.87 25.85
CA GLY A 504 -2.94 -29.72 25.16
C GLY A 504 -3.25 -28.30 24.66
N THR A 505 -2.30 -27.37 24.75
CA THR A 505 -2.42 -26.07 24.06
C THR A 505 -2.56 -26.31 22.56
N ALA A 506 -3.55 -25.66 21.93
CA ALA A 506 -3.78 -25.80 20.50
C ALA A 506 -2.58 -25.27 19.70
N THR A 507 -2.37 -25.82 18.51
CA THR A 507 -1.40 -25.23 17.57
C THR A 507 -1.85 -23.85 17.14
N GLY A 508 -0.90 -22.96 16.93
CA GLY A 508 -1.16 -21.60 16.48
C GLY A 508 -0.24 -20.61 17.14
N THR A 509 -0.61 -19.35 17.02
CA THR A 509 0.22 -18.22 17.43
C THR A 509 -0.27 -17.63 18.74
N TYR A 510 0.67 -17.33 19.64
CA TYR A 510 0.40 -16.84 20.99
C TYR A 510 1.31 -15.68 21.34
N ASP A 511 0.75 -14.62 21.90
CA ASP A 511 1.54 -13.43 22.25
C ASP A 511 2.35 -13.65 23.53
N LEU A 512 3.64 -13.37 23.42
CA LEU A 512 4.53 -13.09 24.53
C LEU A 512 4.85 -11.60 24.55
N THR A 513 5.10 -11.04 25.72
CA THR A 513 5.44 -9.62 25.86
C THR A 513 6.73 -9.46 26.64
N LEU A 514 7.76 -8.95 25.98
CA LEU A 514 8.99 -8.51 26.62
C LEU A 514 8.79 -7.08 27.12
N THR A 515 9.03 -6.83 28.40
CA THR A 515 8.99 -5.51 29.02
C THR A 515 10.35 -5.17 29.61
N ALA A 516 10.95 -4.07 29.15
CA ALA A 516 12.08 -3.43 29.82
C ALA A 516 11.60 -2.28 30.71
N ARG A 517 12.22 -2.13 31.87
CA ARG A 517 12.09 -0.95 32.73
C ARG A 517 13.46 -0.45 33.12
N TYR A 518 13.67 0.85 33.07
CA TYR A 518 14.94 1.47 33.44
C TYR A 518 14.74 2.94 33.83
N ARG A 519 15.84 3.60 34.20
CA ARG A 519 15.88 5.02 34.52
C ARG A 519 16.97 5.73 33.73
N SER A 520 16.69 6.96 33.34
CA SER A 520 17.75 7.86 32.86
C SER A 520 18.62 8.34 34.03
N PRO A 521 19.82 8.88 33.75
CA PRO A 521 20.62 9.57 34.76
C PRO A 521 19.89 10.76 35.41
N ALA A 522 19.00 11.43 34.66
CA ALA A 522 18.13 12.49 35.16
C ALA A 522 16.95 11.97 36.02
N GLY A 523 16.83 10.65 36.22
CA GLY A 523 15.84 10.03 37.10
C GLY A 523 14.50 9.70 36.45
N LYS A 524 14.28 10.05 35.18
CA LYS A 524 13.06 9.70 34.40
C LYS A 524 12.95 8.18 34.33
N ARG A 525 11.77 7.64 34.64
CA ARG A 525 11.49 6.20 34.51
C ARG A 525 10.97 5.94 33.11
N VAL A 526 11.46 4.86 32.50
CA VAL A 526 10.96 4.39 31.21
C VAL A 526 10.48 2.96 31.35
N ARG A 527 9.40 2.66 30.64
CA ARG A 527 8.92 1.31 30.40
C ARG A 527 8.72 1.18 28.89
N SER A 528 9.38 0.20 28.30
CA SER A 528 9.20 -0.16 26.89
C SER A 528 8.73 -1.61 26.82
N SER A 529 7.80 -1.90 25.94
CA SER A 529 7.23 -3.24 25.79
C SER A 529 7.07 -3.57 24.32
N VAL A 530 7.50 -4.78 23.94
CA VAL A 530 7.31 -5.30 22.59
C VAL A 530 6.56 -6.62 22.69
N PRO A 531 5.35 -6.72 22.10
CA PRO A 531 4.72 -8.00 21.88
C PRO A 531 5.45 -8.73 20.76
N PHE A 532 5.54 -10.05 20.88
CA PHE A 532 6.04 -10.91 19.82
C PHE A 532 5.33 -12.27 19.92
N GLN A 533 5.42 -13.01 18.83
CA GLN A 533 4.65 -14.22 18.65
C GLN A 533 5.49 -15.46 18.99
N ALA A 534 4.94 -16.32 19.83
CA ALA A 534 5.35 -17.70 20.00
C ALA A 534 4.43 -18.60 19.18
N HIS A 535 4.97 -19.62 18.52
CA HIS A 535 4.17 -20.59 17.80
C HIS A 535 4.12 -21.89 18.59
N VAL A 536 2.92 -22.33 18.93
CA VAL A 536 2.73 -23.69 19.44
C VAL A 536 2.68 -24.63 18.25
N VAL A 537 3.62 -25.57 18.23
CA VAL A 537 3.90 -26.43 17.07
C VAL A 537 3.71 -27.90 17.43
N VAL A 538 3.50 -28.72 16.40
CA VAL A 538 3.45 -30.18 16.51
C VAL A 538 4.73 -30.75 15.94
N ALA A 539 5.41 -31.59 16.70
CA ALA A 539 6.58 -32.30 16.22
C ALA A 539 6.22 -33.14 14.98
N PRO A 540 7.08 -33.17 13.95
CA PRO A 540 6.85 -34.02 12.79
C PRO A 540 6.79 -35.51 13.20
N PRO A 541 6.02 -36.34 12.48
CA PRO A 541 5.91 -37.76 12.77
C PRO A 541 7.27 -38.46 12.60
N ALA A 542 7.58 -39.38 13.53
CA ALA A 542 8.78 -40.21 13.44
C ALA A 542 8.75 -41.07 12.16
N GLY A 543 9.86 -41.14 11.44
CA GLY A 543 9.96 -41.81 10.13
C GLY A 543 9.64 -40.91 8.94
N GLY A 544 9.12 -39.69 9.16
CA GLY A 544 8.75 -38.75 8.10
C GLY A 544 7.35 -38.94 7.52
N GLY A 545 7.05 -38.20 6.46
CA GLY A 545 5.73 -38.19 5.81
C GLY A 545 5.64 -37.22 4.63
N TYR A 546 4.44 -37.06 4.08
CA TYR A 546 4.17 -36.01 3.09
C TYR A 546 4.07 -34.66 3.79
N VAL A 547 4.67 -33.64 3.20
CA VAL A 547 4.68 -32.29 3.78
C VAL A 547 3.28 -31.66 3.74
N SER A 548 2.43 -32.04 2.77
CA SER A 548 1.04 -31.57 2.70
C SER A 548 0.19 -32.02 3.90
N ASP A 549 0.53 -33.13 4.55
CA ASP A 549 -0.13 -33.65 5.75
C ASP A 549 0.29 -32.91 7.03
N LEU A 550 1.37 -32.11 6.96
CA LEU A 550 1.88 -31.38 8.12
C LEU A 550 1.19 -30.02 8.29
N PRO A 551 1.06 -29.54 9.55
CA PRO A 551 0.65 -28.17 9.79
C PRO A 551 1.73 -27.21 9.30
N GLN A 552 1.31 -26.23 8.49
CA GLN A 552 2.18 -25.14 8.03
C GLN A 552 2.39 -24.15 9.18
N LEU A 553 3.62 -23.66 9.35
CA LEU A 553 3.93 -22.55 10.26
C LEU A 553 3.49 -21.23 9.67
N SER A 554 3.76 -21.03 8.38
CA SER A 554 3.38 -19.87 7.59
C SER A 554 3.27 -20.28 6.11
N ALA A 555 2.46 -19.55 5.36
CA ALA A 555 2.32 -19.70 3.92
C ALA A 555 2.03 -18.33 3.29
N SER A 556 2.75 -17.99 2.23
CA SER A 556 2.50 -16.85 1.35
C SER A 556 2.59 -17.29 -0.10
N ASN A 557 1.84 -16.62 -0.95
CA ASN A 557 1.67 -17.00 -2.35
C ASN A 557 1.38 -15.75 -3.19
N GLY A 558 1.75 -15.76 -4.48
CA GLY A 558 1.46 -14.65 -5.38
C GLY A 558 -0.05 -14.45 -5.60
N TYR A 559 -0.71 -15.50 -6.10
CA TYR A 559 -2.16 -15.54 -6.31
C TYR A 559 -2.77 -16.74 -5.59
N GLY A 560 -3.97 -16.54 -5.02
CA GLY A 560 -4.69 -17.57 -4.27
C GLY A 560 -3.91 -18.12 -3.06
N PRO A 561 -4.49 -19.09 -2.34
CA PRO A 561 -3.78 -19.76 -1.26
C PRO A 561 -2.80 -20.82 -1.78
N VAL A 562 -1.91 -21.27 -0.89
CA VAL A 562 -1.14 -22.51 -1.10
C VAL A 562 -2.08 -23.69 -1.00
N GLU A 563 -2.10 -24.52 -2.03
CA GLU A 563 -3.00 -25.66 -2.14
C GLU A 563 -2.31 -26.96 -1.71
N LYS A 564 -3.07 -27.84 -1.05
CA LYS A 564 -2.58 -29.12 -0.55
C LYS A 564 -3.11 -30.25 -1.42
N ASP A 565 -2.19 -30.99 -2.03
CA ASP A 565 -2.48 -32.12 -2.93
C ASP A 565 -3.25 -31.76 -4.22
N THR A 566 -3.37 -30.46 -4.51
CA THR A 566 -3.92 -29.88 -5.75
C THR A 566 -3.05 -28.71 -6.19
N SER A 567 -3.06 -28.38 -7.49
CA SER A 567 -2.43 -27.19 -8.07
C SER A 567 -3.03 -25.91 -7.48
N ASN A 568 -2.41 -24.76 -7.70
CA ASN A 568 -2.99 -23.48 -7.32
C ASN A 568 -4.16 -23.12 -8.26
N GLY A 569 -5.33 -22.71 -7.77
CA GLY A 569 -6.43 -22.25 -8.65
C GLY A 569 -6.69 -20.74 -8.63
N GLU A 570 -5.73 -19.95 -8.11
CA GLU A 570 -5.71 -18.48 -8.00
C GLU A 570 -6.76 -17.85 -7.08
N SER A 571 -7.88 -18.53 -6.77
CA SER A 571 -9.02 -17.89 -6.10
C SER A 571 -9.21 -18.37 -4.68
N ALA A 572 -9.86 -19.51 -4.48
CA ALA A 572 -10.31 -19.99 -3.18
C ALA A 572 -9.73 -21.36 -2.86
N ALA A 573 -9.44 -21.61 -1.59
CA ALA A 573 -8.88 -22.88 -1.15
C ALA A 573 -9.66 -24.10 -1.71
N GLY A 574 -8.94 -25.00 -2.39
CA GLY A 574 -9.48 -26.21 -3.00
C GLY A 574 -10.12 -26.03 -4.38
N ASP A 575 -9.84 -24.94 -5.09
CA ASP A 575 -10.25 -24.72 -6.47
C ASP A 575 -9.25 -25.28 -7.52
N GLY A 576 -8.10 -25.75 -7.05
CA GLY A 576 -7.03 -26.34 -7.85
C GLY A 576 -7.35 -27.66 -8.53
N ASN A 577 -6.58 -27.96 -9.57
CA ASN A 577 -6.60 -29.23 -10.31
C ASN A 577 -5.65 -30.27 -9.68
N PRO A 578 -5.58 -31.52 -10.16
CA PRO A 578 -4.52 -32.43 -9.74
C PRO A 578 -3.13 -31.88 -10.10
N LEU A 579 -2.18 -31.94 -9.15
CA LEU A 579 -0.78 -31.55 -9.37
C LEU A 579 -0.20 -32.30 -10.56
N THR A 580 0.17 -31.61 -11.63
CA THR A 580 0.64 -32.26 -12.86
C THR A 580 1.83 -31.51 -13.47
N ILE A 581 2.96 -32.20 -13.61
CA ILE A 581 4.18 -31.63 -14.19
C ILE A 581 4.64 -32.49 -15.37
N GLY A 582 4.65 -31.93 -16.58
CA GLY A 582 5.13 -32.62 -17.77
C GLY A 582 4.36 -33.90 -18.08
N GLY A 583 3.06 -33.92 -17.77
CA GLY A 583 2.14 -35.05 -17.93
C GLY A 583 2.18 -36.09 -16.80
N GLU A 584 3.01 -35.92 -15.78
CA GLU A 584 3.05 -36.79 -14.60
C GLU A 584 2.17 -36.21 -13.48
N VAL A 585 1.20 -37.00 -13.01
CA VAL A 585 0.26 -36.60 -11.95
C VAL A 585 0.79 -37.02 -10.59
N TYR A 586 0.82 -36.09 -9.64
CA TYR A 586 1.27 -36.31 -8.27
C TYR A 586 0.08 -36.30 -7.31
N ALA A 587 -0.12 -37.39 -6.58
CA ALA A 587 -1.24 -37.49 -5.63
C ALA A 587 -1.02 -36.69 -4.34
N LYS A 588 0.24 -36.32 -4.04
CA LYS A 588 0.63 -35.63 -2.82
C LYS A 588 1.63 -34.53 -3.14
N GLY A 589 1.46 -33.37 -2.52
CA GLY A 589 2.32 -32.23 -2.78
C GLY A 589 1.70 -30.89 -2.40
N LEU A 590 2.31 -29.80 -2.87
CA LEU A 590 1.79 -28.44 -2.72
C LEU A 590 1.70 -27.76 -4.08
N GLY A 591 0.56 -27.13 -4.37
CA GLY A 591 0.38 -26.24 -5.51
C GLY A 591 0.51 -24.79 -5.05
N VAL A 592 1.37 -24.01 -5.72
CA VAL A 592 1.69 -22.62 -5.36
C VAL A 592 1.73 -21.72 -6.59
N HIS A 593 1.74 -20.41 -6.37
CA HIS A 593 1.97 -19.39 -7.37
C HIS A 593 3.15 -18.52 -6.95
N ALA A 594 4.13 -18.31 -7.84
CA ALA A 594 5.30 -17.48 -7.52
C ALA A 594 4.94 -15.98 -7.34
N ASP A 595 5.61 -15.21 -6.49
CA ASP A 595 6.54 -15.66 -5.45
C ASP A 595 5.76 -16.35 -4.31
N SER A 596 6.23 -17.52 -3.88
CA SER A 596 5.64 -18.25 -2.74
C SER A 596 6.68 -18.60 -1.68
N THR A 597 6.21 -18.72 -0.44
CA THR A 597 7.01 -19.20 0.68
C THR A 597 6.14 -20.00 1.63
N VAL A 598 6.56 -21.21 1.97
CA VAL A 598 5.86 -22.09 2.92
C VAL A 598 6.83 -22.62 3.96
N GLU A 599 6.50 -22.48 5.24
CA GLU A 599 7.38 -22.92 6.34
C GLU A 599 6.78 -24.09 7.12
N TYR A 600 7.63 -25.04 7.49
CA TYR A 600 7.27 -26.21 8.28
C TYR A 600 8.24 -26.41 9.44
N TYR A 601 7.71 -26.86 10.58
CA TYR A 601 8.51 -27.21 11.75
C TYR A 601 9.17 -28.59 11.58
N ALA A 602 10.50 -28.62 11.61
CA ALA A 602 11.31 -29.84 11.59
C ALA A 602 11.82 -30.24 12.98
N GLY A 603 11.84 -29.30 13.94
CA GLY A 603 12.20 -29.55 15.34
C GLY A 603 13.60 -30.10 15.57
N GLY A 604 14.50 -29.97 14.59
CA GLY A 604 15.84 -30.55 14.60
C GLY A 604 15.87 -32.08 14.45
N ALA A 605 14.72 -32.73 14.24
CA ALA A 605 14.60 -34.17 14.15
C ALA A 605 14.71 -34.69 12.70
N CYS A 606 14.37 -33.84 11.73
CA CYS A 606 14.37 -34.21 10.32
C CYS A 606 15.76 -34.08 9.70
N THR A 607 16.00 -34.85 8.64
CA THR A 607 17.30 -34.97 7.96
C THR A 607 17.21 -34.65 6.47
N THR A 608 16.12 -35.01 5.80
CA THR A 608 16.00 -34.85 4.34
C THR A 608 14.63 -34.33 3.94
N VAL A 609 14.60 -33.45 2.94
CA VAL A 609 13.39 -33.09 2.18
C VAL A 609 13.61 -33.45 0.72
N THR A 610 12.62 -34.10 0.10
CA THR A 610 12.66 -34.49 -1.32
C THR A 610 11.39 -34.09 -2.02
N ALA A 611 11.48 -33.67 -3.29
CA ALA A 611 10.32 -33.44 -4.14
C ALA A 611 10.64 -33.60 -5.63
N ARG A 612 9.59 -33.66 -6.43
CA ARG A 612 9.57 -33.55 -7.88
C ARG A 612 8.91 -32.21 -8.21
N VAL A 613 9.67 -31.27 -8.77
CA VAL A 613 9.24 -29.88 -8.92
C VAL A 613 9.20 -29.43 -10.38
N GLY A 614 8.32 -28.48 -10.68
CA GLY A 614 8.17 -27.89 -12.00
C GLY A 614 6.96 -26.96 -12.09
N VAL A 615 6.76 -26.37 -13.28
CA VAL A 615 5.56 -25.58 -13.60
C VAL A 615 4.39 -26.54 -13.79
N ASP A 616 3.22 -26.19 -13.24
CA ASP A 616 1.99 -26.98 -13.40
C ASP A 616 1.47 -26.92 -14.85
N ASP A 617 1.02 -28.06 -15.37
CA ASP A 617 0.55 -28.23 -16.74
C ASP A 617 -0.69 -27.38 -17.09
N GLU A 618 -1.47 -26.90 -16.11
CA GLU A 618 -2.68 -26.11 -16.33
C GLU A 618 -2.41 -24.76 -16.99
N LYS A 619 -1.18 -24.25 -16.89
CA LYS A 619 -0.74 -23.01 -17.54
C LYS A 619 -0.19 -23.22 -18.96
N GLY A 620 -0.22 -24.47 -19.44
CA GLY A 620 0.04 -24.80 -20.83
C GLY A 620 1.46 -24.44 -21.28
N ALA A 621 1.59 -23.37 -22.08
CA ALA A 621 2.84 -22.98 -22.73
C ALA A 621 3.62 -21.86 -22.00
N LYS A 622 3.14 -21.43 -20.83
CA LYS A 622 3.64 -20.27 -20.08
C LYS A 622 4.16 -20.67 -18.70
N GLY A 623 4.82 -19.73 -18.02
CA GLY A 623 5.31 -19.87 -16.65
C GLY A 623 6.80 -20.18 -16.60
N SER A 624 7.51 -19.47 -15.73
CA SER A 624 8.92 -19.68 -15.45
C SER A 624 9.20 -19.48 -13.97
N VAL A 625 9.73 -20.51 -13.30
CA VAL A 625 9.85 -20.49 -11.83
C VAL A 625 11.16 -21.11 -11.37
N ALA A 626 11.65 -20.72 -10.20
CA ALA A 626 12.79 -21.37 -9.55
C ALA A 626 12.42 -21.86 -8.15
N PHE A 627 12.80 -23.09 -7.82
CA PHE A 627 12.54 -23.69 -6.52
C PHE A 627 13.77 -23.58 -5.63
N GLU A 628 13.55 -23.29 -4.36
CA GLU A 628 14.57 -23.26 -3.31
C GLU A 628 14.05 -23.90 -2.01
N ILE A 629 14.91 -24.70 -1.36
CA ILE A 629 14.67 -25.20 0.00
C ILE A 629 15.71 -24.59 0.93
N ARG A 630 15.27 -23.97 2.02
CA ARG A 630 16.15 -23.45 3.08
C ARG A 630 15.95 -24.20 4.40
N ALA A 631 17.05 -24.43 5.11
CA ALA A 631 17.12 -24.97 6.46
C ALA A 631 17.57 -23.85 7.42
N ASP A 632 16.70 -23.42 8.34
CA ASP A 632 16.95 -22.28 9.24
C ASP A 632 17.54 -21.05 8.52
N GLY A 633 16.98 -20.72 7.35
CA GLY A 633 17.41 -19.59 6.51
C GLY A 633 18.63 -19.86 5.62
N THR A 634 19.35 -20.97 5.81
CA THR A 634 20.46 -21.36 4.93
C THR A 634 19.95 -22.12 3.72
N LYS A 635 20.33 -21.69 2.51
CA LYS A 635 19.97 -22.40 1.29
C LYS A 635 20.56 -23.81 1.27
N ALA A 636 19.69 -24.81 1.27
CA ALA A 636 20.04 -26.22 1.27
C ALA A 636 19.97 -26.84 -0.13
N ALA A 637 19.02 -26.41 -0.98
CA ALA A 637 18.91 -26.85 -2.37
C ALA A 637 18.24 -25.78 -3.25
N SER A 638 18.51 -25.82 -4.56
CA SER A 638 17.80 -25.01 -5.57
C SER A 638 17.86 -25.63 -6.97
N THR A 639 16.86 -25.41 -7.81
CA THR A 639 16.78 -25.99 -9.17
C THR A 639 17.29 -25.07 -10.30
N GLY A 640 17.48 -23.77 -10.03
CA GLY A 640 17.52 -22.78 -11.10
C GLY A 640 16.14 -22.59 -11.75
N VAL A 641 16.06 -21.82 -12.83
CA VAL A 641 14.80 -21.54 -13.53
C VAL A 641 14.34 -22.78 -14.31
N LEU A 642 13.09 -23.18 -14.06
CA LEU A 642 12.34 -24.23 -14.71
C LEU A 642 11.22 -23.60 -15.52
N THR A 643 10.89 -24.20 -16.65
CA THR A 643 9.79 -23.78 -17.53
C THR A 643 8.85 -24.96 -17.75
N ASN A 644 7.62 -24.69 -18.16
CA ASN A 644 6.61 -25.69 -18.57
C ASN A 644 7.11 -26.73 -19.61
N ALA A 645 8.14 -26.41 -20.41
CA ALA A 645 8.73 -27.34 -21.37
C ALA A 645 9.65 -28.40 -20.74
N MET A 646 9.99 -28.26 -19.46
CA MET A 646 10.89 -29.17 -18.75
C MET A 646 10.07 -30.24 -18.02
N PRO A 647 10.53 -31.52 -18.01
CA PRO A 647 9.91 -32.53 -17.17
C PRO A 647 10.19 -32.23 -15.69
N ALA A 648 9.40 -32.85 -14.80
CA ALA A 648 9.60 -32.73 -13.36
C ALA A 648 11.05 -32.99 -12.93
N GLN A 649 11.63 -32.05 -12.19
CA GLN A 649 13.01 -32.11 -11.71
C GLN A 649 13.07 -32.63 -10.27
N PRO A 650 14.00 -33.54 -9.94
CA PRO A 650 14.18 -33.94 -8.56
C PRO A 650 14.90 -32.83 -7.79
N VAL A 651 14.42 -32.51 -6.59
CA VAL A 651 15.13 -31.67 -5.63
C VAL A 651 15.27 -32.44 -4.31
N THR A 652 16.45 -32.35 -3.70
CA THR A 652 16.75 -32.98 -2.41
C THR A 652 17.59 -32.04 -1.59
N ALA A 653 17.19 -31.82 -0.34
CA ALA A 653 17.86 -30.95 0.61
C ALA A 653 18.21 -31.70 1.89
N ASP A 654 19.44 -31.53 2.37
CA ASP A 654 19.82 -31.89 3.74
C ASP A 654 19.32 -30.79 4.68
N VAL A 655 18.47 -31.18 5.62
CA VAL A 655 17.86 -30.30 6.62
C VAL A 655 18.21 -30.74 8.04
N SER A 656 19.27 -31.54 8.19
CA SER A 656 19.70 -32.10 9.47
C SER A 656 19.95 -31.03 10.52
N GLY A 657 19.27 -31.15 11.66
CA GLY A 657 19.37 -30.22 12.78
C GLY A 657 18.55 -28.92 12.62
N ALA A 658 17.90 -28.72 11.48
CA ALA A 658 17.09 -27.52 11.24
C ALA A 658 15.83 -27.50 12.12
N GLN A 659 15.50 -26.35 12.68
CA GLN A 659 14.23 -26.14 13.37
C GLN A 659 13.09 -25.91 12.39
N VAL A 660 13.36 -25.17 11.31
CA VAL A 660 12.39 -24.80 10.27
C VAL A 660 12.93 -25.16 8.90
N VAL A 661 12.06 -25.76 8.08
CA VAL A 661 12.25 -25.92 6.64
C VAL A 661 11.37 -24.91 5.93
N ARG A 662 11.97 -24.11 5.05
CA ARG A 662 11.26 -23.16 4.18
C ARG A 662 11.34 -23.62 2.73
N LEU A 663 10.19 -23.71 2.09
CA LEU A 663 10.00 -24.01 0.67
C LEU A 663 9.70 -22.70 -0.04
N ILE A 664 10.46 -22.37 -1.08
CA ILE A 664 10.35 -21.10 -1.80
C ILE A 664 10.20 -21.40 -3.29
N VAL A 665 9.28 -20.68 -3.93
CA VAL A 665 9.23 -20.58 -5.40
C VAL A 665 9.36 -19.12 -5.77
N THR A 666 10.27 -18.79 -6.67
CA THR A 666 10.43 -17.44 -7.22
C THR A 666 10.05 -17.39 -8.69
N ASP A 667 9.68 -16.20 -9.18
CA ASP A 667 9.65 -15.90 -10.62
C ASP A 667 11.00 -16.25 -11.28
N GLY A 668 10.96 -16.72 -12.53
CA GLY A 668 12.13 -17.02 -13.34
C GLY A 668 12.77 -15.79 -13.99
N GLY A 669 12.20 -14.61 -13.78
CA GLY A 669 12.72 -13.30 -14.16
C GLY A 669 12.00 -12.68 -15.36
N ASP A 670 10.83 -13.18 -15.74
CA ASP A 670 9.99 -12.65 -16.81
C ASP A 670 8.62 -12.14 -16.34
N GLY A 671 8.43 -12.07 -15.02
CA GLY A 671 7.19 -11.64 -14.37
C GLY A 671 6.32 -12.83 -14.00
N ASP A 672 5.47 -12.67 -13.00
CA ASP A 672 4.74 -13.75 -12.35
C ASP A 672 3.51 -14.27 -13.13
N ASP A 673 3.25 -13.81 -14.36
CA ASP A 673 2.09 -14.28 -15.14
C ASP A 673 2.17 -15.78 -15.42
N SER A 674 1.20 -16.53 -14.89
CA SER A 674 1.07 -17.98 -15.09
C SER A 674 2.15 -18.82 -14.38
N ASP A 675 2.76 -18.30 -13.33
CA ASP A 675 3.78 -18.99 -12.52
C ASP A 675 3.17 -19.96 -11.49
N HIS A 676 2.29 -20.85 -11.96
CA HIS A 676 1.81 -21.97 -11.16
C HIS A 676 2.88 -23.03 -11.06
N ALA A 677 3.22 -23.40 -9.85
CA ALA A 677 4.35 -24.25 -9.53
C ALA A 677 3.93 -25.36 -8.57
N ASP A 678 4.43 -26.55 -8.84
CA ASP A 678 4.09 -27.76 -8.10
C ASP A 678 5.29 -28.32 -7.35
N TRP A 679 5.06 -28.65 -6.08
CA TRP A 679 5.90 -29.51 -5.28
C TRP A 679 5.30 -30.93 -5.24
N GLY A 680 5.50 -31.71 -6.30
CA GLY A 680 5.02 -33.09 -6.42
C GLY A 680 5.82 -34.10 -5.57
N ASP A 681 5.15 -35.09 -5.00
CA ASP A 681 5.73 -36.12 -4.10
C ASP A 681 6.62 -35.50 -3.01
N LEU A 682 6.20 -34.37 -2.46
CA LEU A 682 6.97 -33.61 -1.48
C LEU A 682 6.94 -34.32 -0.11
N ARG A 683 8.13 -34.77 0.31
CA ARG A 683 8.33 -35.59 1.51
C ARG A 683 9.40 -35.01 2.42
N ILE A 684 9.24 -35.23 3.71
CA ILE A 684 10.24 -34.95 4.74
C ILE A 684 10.54 -36.23 5.52
N THR A 685 11.81 -36.45 5.87
CA THR A 685 12.27 -37.60 6.65
C THR A 685 12.82 -37.15 7.98
N CYS A 686 12.27 -37.74 9.05
CA CYS A 686 12.61 -37.60 10.46
C CYS A 686 12.50 -39.00 11.09
#